data_AF-A0A7W2IAQ2-F1
#
_entry.id   AF-A0A7W2IAQ2-F1
#
_cell.length_a   1.000
_cell.length_b   1.000
_cell.length_c   1.000
_cell.angle_alpha   90.00
_cell.angle_beta   90.00
_cell.angle_gamma   90.00
#
_symmetry.space_group_name_H-M   'P 1'
#
loop_
_entity.id
_entity.type
_entity.pdbx_description
1 polymer ?
#
loop_
_entity_poly.entity_id
_entity_poly.type
_entity_poly.pdbx_seq_one_letter_code
_entity_poly.pdbx_strand_id
1 'polypeptide(L)'
;MTNATRCSLPRLQWLLLLRLSRLPRLLQLLTLQPTPPLPQLPLLLLLLAWLVVCPERLARAAPPALDLASEPLLAGCVSADGGPPVRGMPLVLPGAAAGAGAEAAASAVFQAVYSRVDWSGHFERYAVQASDASTLAAGAPMWDAGAILTGVDGHLPRPTPAARNIYTAIVQPDGTLTTVPFAWDAISSAQRALLDRAPTAGARSRPDGMGPQRLDYLRGERALEGSVFRRRSSVLGDAVNSTAVYVGVASAVERGAAYADFYARSQTRRPAVYIGTNDGMLHGFDASDGSELFAYVPDALFSKLNRLTSPAYVHTAYVDGPASAGEAYTGAAWKTVLVSAMGGGAQGVFALDVTDPLHFAASGVLWEFTDRDDPMMGNVTTLPRVARVRTGGSGAAAVLRDVAVVASGVNNYAADGHASASGNGALFLLALDKLPSQPWRLNDNYYRLVTPISDAARANGLSAPALAVDADGVLRYAYAGDLQGNLWRFDLTGNAPWSGAVGPGPAKTPLFVARDAAGVRQAIAQQPRLVYAAGGGYLILFGTGRMLEAADRLPARAASQSYYAILDTLADPPQLVSGRGELTPRTLSGADDDAALTLLGADLPANSKGWYIDFLHSDTTGERSLDSGVLANGKLLFNTVLPGRMPCDAARSRSYALDVLTGLPSMWMASAMSAGDTRVTARLAPGYAVRPVVLRLPAVAAAGGTGPAIAPSPAVASVTRTVAIAMFSNVGDVAVRPAGAITVAAPSGRLSWREVVNWRELHAAARR
;
A
#
# COMPACT_ATOMS: atom_id res chain seq x y z
N MET A 1 46.84 -1.70 -37.37
CA MET A 1 47.31 -2.96 -36.72
C MET A 1 47.47 -2.68 -35.24
N THR A 2 47.13 -3.63 -34.36
CA THR A 2 47.43 -3.69 -32.91
C THR A 2 47.48 -2.38 -32.09
N ASN A 3 46.37 -2.01 -31.45
CA ASN A 3 46.29 -1.69 -30.01
C ASN A 3 44.88 -1.25 -29.63
N ALA A 4 44.28 -1.87 -28.61
CA ALA A 4 42.95 -1.52 -28.10
C ALA A 4 43.06 -0.64 -26.86
N THR A 5 43.06 0.68 -27.05
CA THR A 5 43.17 1.68 -25.97
C THR A 5 41.80 2.10 -25.44
N ARG A 6 41.75 2.36 -24.13
CA ARG A 6 40.56 2.83 -23.40
C ARG A 6 40.10 4.21 -23.90
N CYS A 7 38.80 4.39 -24.15
CA CYS A 7 38.21 5.73 -24.27
C CYS A 7 37.74 6.26 -22.91
N SER A 8 38.56 7.08 -22.28
CA SER A 8 38.13 8.02 -21.24
C SER A 8 37.52 9.27 -21.89
N LEU A 9 36.33 9.71 -21.48
CA LEU A 9 35.80 11.03 -21.84
C LEU A 9 36.41 12.12 -20.94
N PRO A 10 37.11 13.13 -21.48
CA PRO A 10 37.43 14.34 -20.74
C PRO A 10 36.34 15.42 -20.88
N ARG A 11 36.25 16.26 -19.85
CA ARG A 11 35.38 17.43 -19.70
C ARG A 11 35.32 18.32 -20.97
N LEU A 12 34.18 18.36 -21.66
CA LEU A 12 33.92 19.37 -22.71
C LEU A 12 32.43 19.73 -22.94
N GLN A 13 31.63 19.77 -21.87
CA GLN A 13 30.22 20.23 -21.91
C GLN A 13 30.00 21.67 -21.41
N TRP A 14 31.02 22.36 -20.89
CA TRP A 14 30.89 23.69 -20.27
C TRP A 14 31.18 24.89 -21.20
N LEU A 15 31.47 24.66 -22.49
CA LEU A 15 31.85 25.72 -23.44
C LEU A 15 30.83 26.01 -24.56
N LEU A 16 29.78 25.19 -24.73
CA LEU A 16 28.70 25.48 -25.71
C LEU A 16 27.59 26.39 -25.17
N LEU A 17 27.38 26.44 -23.85
CA LEU A 17 26.30 27.23 -23.23
C LEU A 17 26.60 28.74 -23.07
N LEU A 18 27.82 29.18 -23.38
CA LEU A 18 28.27 30.58 -23.20
C LEU A 18 28.35 31.40 -24.51
N ARG A 19 27.78 30.91 -25.62
CA ARG A 19 27.72 31.63 -26.91
C ARG A 19 26.32 31.73 -27.56
N LEU A 20 25.25 31.62 -26.76
CA LEU A 20 23.86 31.85 -27.23
C LEU A 20 23.20 33.11 -26.65
N SER A 21 23.90 33.91 -25.85
CA SER A 21 23.37 35.12 -25.18
C SER A 21 23.53 36.43 -25.99
N ARG A 22 23.68 36.35 -27.33
CA ARG A 22 23.77 37.54 -28.23
C ARG A 22 23.06 37.35 -29.58
N LEU A 23 21.77 37.03 -29.56
CA LEU A 23 20.84 37.36 -30.66
C LEU A 23 19.73 38.26 -30.08
N PRO A 24 19.86 39.58 -30.24
CA PRO A 24 18.97 40.26 -31.19
C PRO A 24 19.63 41.48 -31.87
N ARG A 25 20.27 41.29 -33.03
CA ARG A 25 20.68 42.41 -33.92
C ARG A 25 21.06 42.06 -35.36
N LEU A 26 20.63 40.89 -35.86
CA LEU A 26 21.09 40.34 -37.15
C LEU A 26 19.92 40.13 -38.14
N LEU A 27 19.00 41.09 -38.19
CA LEU A 27 17.81 41.06 -39.04
C LEU A 27 17.52 42.43 -39.69
N GLN A 28 18.57 43.21 -39.98
CA GLN A 28 18.44 44.59 -40.48
C GLN A 28 19.48 45.03 -41.53
N LEU A 29 20.21 44.09 -42.14
CA LEU A 29 21.15 44.34 -43.25
C LEU A 29 21.02 43.26 -44.33
N LEU A 30 19.97 43.38 -45.15
CA LEU A 30 19.75 42.56 -46.34
C LEU A 30 18.98 43.37 -47.41
N THR A 31 19.66 44.38 -47.97
CA THR A 31 19.21 45.10 -49.17
C THR A 31 20.41 45.42 -50.07
N LEU A 32 20.21 45.22 -51.39
CA LEU A 32 21.12 45.45 -52.54
C LEU A 32 21.91 44.21 -53.04
N GLN A 33 21.99 44.10 -54.37
CA GLN A 33 22.32 42.92 -55.22
C GLN A 33 23.82 42.93 -55.66
N PRO A 34 24.33 42.04 -56.56
CA PRO A 34 23.83 40.76 -57.11
C PRO A 34 24.83 39.56 -57.00
N THR A 35 24.46 38.43 -57.64
CA THR A 35 25.08 37.09 -57.72
C THR A 35 26.29 36.93 -58.66
N PRO A 36 26.95 35.73 -58.74
CA PRO A 36 27.09 34.62 -57.76
C PRO A 36 28.59 34.44 -57.38
N PRO A 37 29.42 33.39 -57.68
CA PRO A 37 29.24 32.02 -58.22
C PRO A 37 29.14 30.94 -57.11
N LEU A 38 29.70 29.73 -57.32
CA LEU A 38 29.64 28.50 -56.48
C LEU A 38 30.99 27.74 -56.61
N PRO A 39 31.44 26.94 -55.61
CA PRO A 39 30.85 25.61 -55.36
C PRO A 39 30.88 25.13 -53.88
N GLN A 40 29.71 25.08 -53.22
CA GLN A 40 29.52 24.31 -51.97
C GLN A 40 28.20 23.50 -51.93
N LEU A 41 27.53 23.34 -53.07
CA LEU A 41 26.23 22.66 -53.14
C LEU A 41 26.19 21.17 -52.72
N PRO A 42 27.25 20.34 -52.85
CA PRO A 42 27.13 18.92 -52.47
C PRO A 42 27.17 18.69 -50.94
N LEU A 43 27.73 19.62 -50.15
CA LEU A 43 27.88 19.42 -48.70
C LEU A 43 26.59 19.71 -47.94
N LEU A 44 25.84 20.74 -48.35
CA LEU A 44 24.59 21.14 -47.68
C LEU A 44 23.47 20.11 -47.90
N LEU A 45 23.39 19.53 -49.11
CA LEU A 45 22.44 18.46 -49.45
C LEU A 45 22.73 17.15 -48.70
N LEU A 46 24.00 16.83 -48.45
CA LEU A 46 24.38 15.67 -47.62
C LEU A 46 24.01 15.86 -46.14
N LEU A 47 24.19 17.06 -45.60
CA LEU A 47 23.74 17.42 -44.23
C LEU A 47 22.20 17.39 -44.10
N LEU A 48 21.48 17.90 -45.09
CA LEU A 48 20.01 17.83 -45.13
C LEU A 48 19.50 16.39 -45.32
N ALA A 49 20.17 15.56 -46.12
CA ALA A 49 19.82 14.14 -46.26
C ALA A 49 20.05 13.36 -44.95
N TRP A 50 21.10 13.67 -44.18
CA TRP A 50 21.33 13.08 -42.85
C TRP A 50 20.24 13.47 -41.84
N LEU A 51 19.72 14.69 -41.91
CA LEU A 51 18.60 15.18 -41.08
C LEU A 51 17.23 14.62 -41.46
N VAL A 52 17.09 13.97 -42.64
CA VAL A 52 15.82 13.42 -43.13
C VAL A 52 15.73 11.88 -43.02
N VAL A 53 16.86 11.18 -42.84
CA VAL A 53 16.90 9.70 -42.74
C VAL A 53 17.02 9.21 -41.28
N CYS A 54 17.44 10.05 -40.34
CA CYS A 54 17.25 9.80 -38.91
C CYS A 54 15.95 10.49 -38.45
N PRO A 55 14.84 9.77 -38.20
CA PRO A 55 13.88 10.28 -37.26
C PRO A 55 14.63 10.38 -35.92
N GLU A 56 14.85 11.60 -35.44
CA GLU A 56 15.24 11.79 -34.06
C GLU A 56 14.15 11.16 -33.19
N ARG A 57 14.43 9.94 -32.72
CA ARG A 57 13.89 9.48 -31.45
C ARG A 57 14.45 10.46 -30.43
N LEU A 58 13.72 11.55 -30.22
CA LEU A 58 13.81 12.38 -29.04
C LEU A 58 13.62 11.42 -27.87
N ALA A 59 14.75 10.93 -27.36
CA ALA A 59 14.82 10.02 -26.24
C ALA A 59 14.39 10.85 -25.03
N ARG A 60 13.07 10.91 -24.82
CA ARG A 60 12.46 11.58 -23.69
C ARG A 60 13.09 10.96 -22.45
N ALA A 61 13.92 11.74 -21.76
CA ALA A 61 14.63 11.26 -20.59
C ALA A 61 13.59 10.66 -19.62
N ALA A 62 13.86 9.45 -19.15
CA ALA A 62 13.00 8.83 -18.15
C ALA A 62 12.96 9.70 -16.88
N PRO A 63 11.89 9.61 -16.08
CA PRO A 63 11.81 10.32 -14.82
C PRO A 63 13.00 10.04 -13.88
N PRO A 64 13.30 10.93 -12.91
CA PRO A 64 14.32 10.67 -11.90
C PRO A 64 13.90 9.51 -10.98
N ALA A 65 14.83 8.60 -10.68
CA ALA A 65 14.58 7.49 -9.76
C ALA A 65 14.58 7.96 -8.31
N LEU A 66 13.72 7.35 -7.50
CA LEU A 66 13.60 7.61 -6.07
C LEU A 66 14.62 6.77 -5.30
N ASP A 67 15.34 7.39 -4.37
CA ASP A 67 16.17 6.68 -3.40
C ASP A 67 15.27 6.20 -2.25
N LEU A 68 14.65 5.03 -2.45
CA LEU A 68 13.67 4.49 -1.50
C LEU A 68 14.32 4.18 -0.17
N ALA A 69 13.84 4.85 0.87
CA ALA A 69 14.35 4.67 2.22
C ALA A 69 14.00 3.27 2.73
N SER A 70 15.04 2.49 3.07
CA SER A 70 14.90 1.26 3.83
C SER A 70 14.62 1.55 5.31
N GLU A 71 15.08 2.69 5.83
CA GLU A 71 14.91 3.08 7.23
C GLU A 71 13.55 3.78 7.50
N PRO A 72 13.00 3.70 8.74
CA PRO A 72 11.72 4.30 9.08
C PRO A 72 11.77 5.84 9.07
N LEU A 73 11.32 6.43 7.97
CA LEU A 73 11.25 7.88 7.72
C LEU A 73 10.44 8.71 8.73
N LEU A 74 9.76 8.08 9.68
CA LEU A 74 8.87 8.73 10.65
C LEU A 74 9.36 8.65 12.10
N ALA A 75 10.49 7.99 12.34
CA ALA A 75 11.15 7.96 13.64
C ALA A 75 12.27 9.02 13.71
N GLY A 76 12.39 9.72 14.84
CA GLY A 76 13.49 10.67 15.08
C GLY A 76 14.84 9.96 15.23
N CYS A 77 15.97 10.67 15.12
CA CYS A 77 17.31 10.06 15.14
C CYS A 77 17.58 9.21 16.40
N VAL A 78 18.46 8.21 16.25
CA VAL A 78 18.91 7.33 17.34
C VAL A 78 20.15 7.94 17.99
N SER A 79 20.23 7.94 19.33
CA SER A 79 21.48 8.20 20.07
C SER A 79 22.42 6.99 20.00
N ALA A 80 23.70 7.18 20.33
CA ALA A 80 24.67 6.08 20.36
C ALA A 80 24.30 4.97 21.37
N ASP A 81 23.59 5.32 22.44
CA ASP A 81 23.17 4.39 23.50
C ASP A 81 21.93 3.54 23.13
N GLY A 82 21.38 3.74 21.92
CA GLY A 82 20.11 3.15 21.50
C GLY A 82 18.91 4.02 21.87
N GLY A 83 18.10 4.34 20.87
CA GLY A 83 16.80 4.99 21.05
C GLY A 83 15.69 3.98 21.34
N PRO A 84 14.49 4.46 21.73
CA PRO A 84 13.32 3.60 21.89
C PRO A 84 13.03 2.78 20.61
N PRO A 85 12.49 1.55 20.75
CA PRO A 85 12.13 0.73 19.60
C PRO A 85 11.08 1.41 18.73
N VAL A 86 11.09 1.10 17.44
CA VAL A 86 10.08 1.57 16.49
C VAL A 86 9.03 0.48 16.35
N ARG A 87 7.76 0.89 16.23
CA ARG A 87 6.61 -0.01 16.08
C ARG A 87 5.97 0.19 14.71
N GLY A 88 5.75 -0.90 14.00
CA GLY A 88 5.07 -0.94 12.71
C GLY A 88 3.56 -0.69 12.83
N MET A 89 2.88 -0.69 11.69
CA MET A 89 1.42 -0.53 11.66
C MET A 89 0.71 -1.72 12.34
N PRO A 90 -0.20 -1.50 13.31
CA PRO A 90 -0.91 -2.59 13.97
C PRO A 90 -1.98 -3.20 13.07
N LEU A 91 -2.07 -4.53 13.06
CA LEU A 91 -3.24 -5.27 12.62
C LEU A 91 -4.14 -5.51 13.83
N VAL A 92 -5.39 -5.06 13.75
CA VAL A 92 -6.36 -5.17 14.86
C VAL A 92 -7.53 -6.04 14.44
N LEU A 93 -7.71 -7.17 15.14
CA LEU A 93 -8.88 -8.02 15.02
C LEU A 93 -9.87 -7.63 16.13
N PRO A 94 -11.08 -7.15 15.78
CA PRO A 94 -12.05 -6.75 16.78
C PRO A 94 -12.52 -7.95 17.60
N GLY A 95 -12.61 -7.78 18.91
CA GLY A 95 -13.19 -8.78 19.80
C GLY A 95 -14.65 -9.10 19.48
N ALA A 96 -15.08 -10.30 19.89
CA ALA A 96 -16.45 -10.76 19.71
C ALA A 96 -17.47 -9.78 20.31
N ALA A 97 -18.60 -9.59 19.61
CA ALA A 97 -19.68 -8.75 20.12
C ALA A 97 -20.36 -9.43 21.31
N ALA A 98 -20.38 -8.74 22.44
CA ALA A 98 -21.18 -9.14 23.58
C ALA A 98 -22.69 -9.01 23.31
N GLY A 99 -23.47 -9.91 23.89
CA GLY A 99 -24.90 -9.71 24.08
C GLY A 99 -25.19 -8.60 25.10
N ALA A 100 -26.46 -8.19 25.20
CA ALA A 100 -26.86 -7.22 26.21
C ALA A 100 -26.55 -7.76 27.62
N GLY A 101 -25.74 -7.03 28.40
CA GLY A 101 -25.32 -7.43 29.75
C GLY A 101 -24.01 -8.22 29.84
N ALA A 102 -23.29 -8.47 28.74
CA ALA A 102 -21.96 -9.06 28.75
C ALA A 102 -20.86 -8.05 28.38
N GLU A 103 -19.63 -8.27 28.86
CA GLU A 103 -18.47 -7.47 28.48
C GLU A 103 -18.03 -7.81 27.05
N ALA A 104 -17.68 -6.78 26.27
CA ALA A 104 -17.10 -6.99 24.95
C ALA A 104 -15.71 -7.62 25.10
N ALA A 105 -15.45 -8.69 24.35
CA ALA A 105 -14.13 -9.33 24.37
C ALA A 105 -13.05 -8.34 23.91
N ALA A 106 -11.85 -8.43 24.48
CA ALA A 106 -10.71 -7.62 24.07
C ALA A 106 -10.39 -7.84 22.58
N SER A 107 -9.92 -6.79 21.91
CA SER A 107 -9.46 -6.88 20.53
C SER A 107 -8.03 -7.40 20.50
N ALA A 108 -7.73 -8.35 19.62
CA ALA A 108 -6.37 -8.85 19.43
C ALA A 108 -5.61 -7.89 18.51
N VAL A 109 -4.43 -7.46 18.95
CA VAL A 109 -3.54 -6.60 18.16
C VAL A 109 -2.25 -7.36 17.87
N PHE A 110 -1.84 -7.34 16.61
CA PHE A 110 -0.58 -7.89 16.12
C PHE A 110 0.27 -6.72 15.61
N GLN A 111 1.51 -6.59 16.07
CA GLN A 111 2.35 -5.45 15.73
C GLN A 111 3.83 -5.83 15.65
N ALA A 112 4.50 -5.35 14.61
CA ALA A 112 5.96 -5.45 14.52
C ALA A 112 6.63 -4.41 15.42
N VAL A 113 7.76 -4.78 16.01
CA VAL A 113 8.60 -3.93 16.87
C VAL A 113 10.05 -4.17 16.46
N TYR A 114 10.88 -3.14 16.36
CA TYR A 114 12.26 -3.34 15.92
C TYR A 114 13.26 -2.32 16.49
N SER A 115 14.49 -2.82 16.62
CA SER A 115 15.68 -2.06 16.98
C SER A 115 16.29 -1.42 15.74
N ARG A 116 16.66 -0.14 15.84
CA ARG A 116 17.41 0.58 14.78
C ARG A 116 18.93 0.55 14.98
N VAL A 117 19.40 -0.10 16.05
CA VAL A 117 20.84 -0.30 16.30
C VAL A 117 21.34 -1.48 15.47
N ASP A 118 20.57 -2.58 15.47
CA ASP A 118 20.94 -3.83 14.84
C ASP A 118 19.88 -4.38 13.87
N TRP A 119 18.78 -3.66 13.59
CA TRP A 119 17.76 -4.07 12.62
C TRP A 119 17.17 -5.46 12.91
N SER A 120 17.15 -5.81 14.20
CA SER A 120 16.47 -6.98 14.73
C SER A 120 15.02 -6.64 15.03
N GLY A 121 14.12 -7.55 14.67
CA GLY A 121 12.68 -7.40 14.82
C GLY A 121 12.03 -8.41 15.76
N HIS A 122 10.85 -8.03 16.19
CA HIS A 122 9.93 -8.75 17.04
C HIS A 122 8.54 -8.61 16.44
N PHE A 123 7.67 -9.57 16.70
CA PHE A 123 6.28 -9.51 16.24
C PHE A 123 5.41 -9.98 17.38
N GLU A 124 4.73 -9.03 18.01
CA GLU A 124 3.99 -9.23 19.25
C GLU A 124 2.50 -9.40 18.95
N ARG A 125 1.85 -10.33 19.64
CA ARG A 125 0.39 -10.31 19.83
C ARG A 125 0.06 -9.88 21.24
N TYR A 126 -0.83 -8.91 21.42
CA TYR A 126 -1.37 -8.52 22.72
C TYR A 126 -2.88 -8.23 22.63
N ALA A 127 -3.53 -8.14 23.79
CA ALA A 127 -4.93 -7.77 23.91
C ALA A 127 -5.07 -6.26 24.18
N VAL A 128 -5.99 -5.59 23.50
CA VAL A 128 -6.40 -4.21 23.79
C VAL A 128 -7.88 -4.18 24.16
N GLN A 129 -8.17 -3.60 25.32
CA GLN A 129 -9.52 -3.44 25.85
C GLN A 129 -9.80 -1.96 26.08
N ALA A 130 -11.02 -1.55 25.72
CA ALA A 130 -11.56 -0.23 26.02
C ALA A 130 -12.60 -0.39 27.12
N SER A 131 -12.45 0.29 28.25
CA SER A 131 -13.49 0.32 29.30
C SER A 131 -14.55 1.38 28.99
N ASP A 132 -14.14 2.49 28.40
CA ASP A 132 -14.99 3.63 28.03
C ASP A 132 -14.39 4.41 26.85
N ALA A 133 -15.06 5.49 26.42
CA ALA A 133 -14.66 6.34 25.30
C ALA A 133 -13.28 7.02 25.44
N SER A 134 -12.76 7.10 26.66
CA SER A 134 -11.54 7.80 27.06
C SER A 134 -10.47 6.90 27.69
N THR A 135 -10.76 5.63 27.97
CA THR A 135 -9.85 4.72 28.68
C THR A 135 -9.57 3.47 27.86
N LEU A 136 -8.31 3.33 27.42
CA LEU A 136 -7.80 2.21 26.64
C LEU A 136 -6.63 1.58 27.41
N ALA A 137 -6.63 0.26 27.53
CA ALA A 137 -5.54 -0.51 28.14
C ALA A 137 -5.04 -1.58 27.15
N ALA A 138 -3.72 -1.72 27.07
CA ALA A 138 -3.06 -2.86 26.42
C ALA A 138 -2.49 -3.79 27.49
N GLY A 139 -2.72 -5.09 27.32
CA GLY A 139 -2.06 -6.12 28.13
C GLY A 139 -0.62 -6.37 27.68
N ALA A 140 0.11 -7.16 28.47
CA ALA A 140 1.41 -7.68 28.05
C ALA A 140 1.29 -8.55 26.76
N PRO A 141 2.37 -8.71 25.98
CA PRO A 141 2.41 -9.65 24.88
C PRO A 141 2.02 -11.07 25.32
N MET A 142 1.03 -11.65 24.63
CA MET A 142 0.64 -13.06 24.76
C MET A 142 1.70 -13.97 24.15
N TRP A 143 2.34 -13.50 23.07
CA TRP A 143 3.51 -14.10 22.45
C TRP A 143 4.32 -13.03 21.69
N ASP A 144 5.59 -13.32 21.48
CA ASP A 144 6.48 -12.59 20.57
C ASP A 144 7.23 -13.60 19.69
N ALA A 145 7.00 -13.52 18.38
CA ALA A 145 7.64 -14.42 17.42
C ALA A 145 9.16 -14.21 17.31
N GLY A 146 9.66 -12.99 17.59
CA GLY A 146 11.09 -12.69 17.63
C GLY A 146 11.79 -13.47 18.73
N ALA A 147 11.29 -13.37 19.97
CA ALA A 147 11.77 -14.18 21.10
C ALA A 147 11.66 -15.70 20.85
N ILE A 148 10.53 -16.16 20.28
CA ILE A 148 10.29 -17.59 19.98
C ILE A 148 11.31 -18.14 18.96
N LEU A 149 11.59 -17.41 17.88
CA LEU A 149 12.57 -17.80 16.85
C LEU A 149 14.03 -17.65 17.31
N THR A 150 14.30 -16.74 18.24
CA THR A 150 15.67 -16.46 18.72
C THR A 150 16.11 -17.43 19.80
N GLY A 151 15.18 -17.90 20.63
CA GLY A 151 15.48 -18.46 21.94
C GLY A 151 15.93 -17.37 22.91
N VAL A 152 15.23 -17.25 24.03
CA VAL A 152 15.54 -16.30 25.12
C VAL A 152 15.79 -17.08 26.40
N ASP A 153 16.50 -16.50 27.38
CA ASP A 153 17.06 -17.22 28.53
C ASP A 153 16.13 -18.30 29.13
N GLY A 154 16.62 -19.55 29.09
CA GLY A 154 15.88 -20.75 29.51
C GLY A 154 15.06 -21.46 28.44
N HIS A 155 14.87 -20.87 27.25
CA HIS A 155 14.03 -21.41 26.16
C HIS A 155 14.82 -21.54 24.85
N LEU A 156 14.81 -22.74 24.27
CA LEU A 156 15.41 -23.00 22.96
C LEU A 156 14.56 -22.39 21.82
N PRO A 157 15.16 -22.03 20.67
CA PRO A 157 14.43 -21.63 19.47
C PRO A 157 13.37 -22.65 19.06
N ARG A 158 12.16 -22.18 18.74
CA ARG A 158 11.03 -23.06 18.37
C ARG A 158 10.35 -22.62 17.06
N PRO A 159 10.53 -23.36 15.95
CA PRO A 159 11.41 -24.52 15.78
C PRO A 159 12.90 -24.13 15.75
N THR A 160 13.79 -25.11 15.85
CA THR A 160 15.24 -24.88 15.71
C THR A 160 15.59 -24.43 14.28
N PRO A 161 16.69 -23.70 14.04
CA PRO A 161 17.06 -23.20 12.70
C PRO A 161 17.07 -24.29 11.61
N ALA A 162 17.56 -25.49 11.94
CA ALA A 162 17.51 -26.63 11.03
C ALA A 162 16.08 -27.10 10.73
N ALA A 163 15.18 -27.08 11.73
CA ALA A 163 13.80 -27.57 11.62
C ALA A 163 12.78 -26.53 11.10
N ARG A 164 13.18 -25.28 10.81
CA ARG A 164 12.30 -24.26 10.23
C ARG A 164 11.83 -24.64 8.81
N ASN A 165 10.53 -24.53 8.58
CA ASN A 165 9.89 -24.76 7.28
C ASN A 165 10.04 -23.53 6.37
N ILE A 166 11.27 -23.28 5.89
CA ILE A 166 11.57 -22.16 4.99
C ILE A 166 11.61 -22.65 3.55
N TYR A 167 10.92 -21.95 2.66
CA TYR A 167 10.78 -22.26 1.23
C TYR A 167 11.23 -21.10 0.36
N THR A 168 11.51 -21.39 -0.89
CA THR A 168 11.81 -20.41 -1.94
C THR A 168 11.32 -20.93 -3.30
N ALA A 169 11.44 -20.11 -4.35
CA ALA A 169 11.21 -20.53 -5.72
C ALA A 169 12.53 -20.60 -6.50
N ILE A 170 12.62 -21.51 -7.46
CA ILE A 170 13.56 -21.38 -8.58
C ILE A 170 12.75 -20.83 -9.74
N VAL A 171 12.92 -19.55 -10.08
CA VAL A 171 12.16 -18.88 -11.14
C VAL A 171 12.99 -18.82 -12.42
N GLN A 172 12.39 -19.23 -13.53
CA GLN A 172 13.01 -19.20 -14.85
C GLN A 172 12.82 -17.84 -15.54
N PRO A 173 13.62 -17.52 -16.59
CA PRO A 173 13.49 -16.24 -17.31
C PRO A 173 12.12 -15.98 -17.97
N ASP A 174 11.28 -17.00 -18.12
CA ASP A 174 9.93 -16.90 -18.70
C ASP A 174 8.80 -16.80 -17.64
N GLY A 175 9.16 -16.77 -16.35
CA GLY A 175 8.20 -16.74 -15.25
C GLY A 175 7.56 -18.09 -14.91
N THR A 176 8.07 -19.20 -15.45
CA THR A 176 7.83 -20.52 -14.85
C THR A 176 8.62 -20.68 -13.56
N LEU A 177 8.11 -21.42 -12.58
CA LEU A 177 8.81 -21.67 -11.32
C LEU A 177 8.57 -23.06 -10.73
N THR A 178 9.48 -23.43 -9.83
CA THR A 178 9.33 -24.59 -8.92
C THR A 178 9.55 -24.14 -7.48
N THR A 179 8.65 -24.49 -6.57
CA THR A 179 8.84 -24.27 -5.12
C THR A 179 9.83 -25.31 -4.59
N VAL A 180 10.84 -24.88 -3.84
CA VAL A 180 11.86 -25.75 -3.21
C VAL A 180 12.09 -25.35 -1.75
N PRO A 181 12.56 -26.25 -0.87
CA PRO A 181 13.07 -25.88 0.44
C PRO A 181 14.22 -24.87 0.33
N PHE A 182 14.27 -23.88 1.23
CA PHE A 182 15.41 -22.98 1.36
C PHE A 182 16.54 -23.69 2.12
N ALA A 183 17.19 -24.62 1.42
CA ALA A 183 18.29 -25.46 1.87
C ALA A 183 19.35 -25.54 0.77
N TRP A 184 20.64 -25.62 1.16
CA TRP A 184 21.78 -25.43 0.25
C TRP A 184 21.76 -26.35 -0.98
N ASP A 185 21.42 -27.62 -0.80
CA ASP A 185 21.40 -28.62 -1.88
C ASP A 185 20.12 -28.55 -2.73
N ALA A 186 19.05 -27.95 -2.21
CA ALA A 186 17.75 -27.84 -2.87
C ALA A 186 17.61 -26.60 -3.78
N ILE A 187 18.32 -25.51 -3.48
CA ILE A 187 18.35 -24.31 -4.31
C ILE A 187 19.15 -24.51 -5.61
N SER A 188 18.98 -23.62 -6.59
CA SER A 188 19.70 -23.69 -7.86
C SER A 188 21.20 -23.36 -7.74
N SER A 189 22.00 -23.77 -8.73
CA SER A 189 23.42 -23.40 -8.81
C SER A 189 23.62 -21.88 -8.94
N ALA A 190 22.71 -21.17 -9.61
CA ALA A 190 22.71 -19.72 -9.71
C ALA A 190 22.49 -19.06 -8.34
N GLN A 191 21.49 -19.53 -7.58
CA GLN A 191 21.20 -19.06 -6.22
C GLN A 191 22.35 -19.36 -5.25
N ARG A 192 22.96 -20.55 -5.30
CA ARG A 192 24.20 -20.86 -4.55
C ARG A 192 25.32 -19.85 -4.86
N ALA A 193 25.52 -19.54 -6.15
CA ALA A 193 26.54 -18.58 -6.60
C ALA A 193 26.21 -17.09 -6.29
N LEU A 194 24.99 -16.78 -5.84
CA LEU A 194 24.62 -15.48 -5.27
C LEU A 194 24.95 -15.44 -3.76
N LEU A 195 24.60 -16.49 -3.01
CA LEU A 195 24.88 -16.60 -1.57
C LEU A 195 26.37 -16.77 -1.25
N ASP A 196 27.15 -17.44 -2.10
CA ASP A 196 28.58 -17.65 -1.85
C ASP A 196 29.44 -16.37 -2.04
N ARG A 197 28.84 -15.27 -2.48
CA ARG A 197 29.55 -13.99 -2.66
C ARG A 197 29.82 -13.32 -1.32
N ALA A 198 31.06 -12.87 -1.13
CA ALA A 198 31.42 -12.05 0.03
C ALA A 198 30.50 -10.81 0.16
N PRO A 199 30.11 -10.40 1.38
CA PRO A 199 29.05 -9.41 1.62
C PRO A 199 29.59 -7.97 1.62
N THR A 200 30.46 -7.65 0.67
CA THR A 200 31.07 -6.32 0.52
C THR A 200 30.30 -5.45 -0.49
N ALA A 201 30.25 -4.15 -0.24
CA ALA A 201 29.62 -3.20 -1.15
C ALA A 201 30.48 -2.99 -2.41
N GLY A 202 30.00 -3.46 -3.56
CA GLY A 202 30.63 -3.24 -4.86
C GLY A 202 30.35 -4.33 -5.88
N ALA A 203 30.37 -3.98 -7.16
CA ALA A 203 30.19 -4.97 -8.23
C ALA A 203 31.40 -5.91 -8.31
N ARG A 204 31.15 -7.23 -8.21
CA ARG A 204 32.13 -8.34 -8.21
C ARG A 204 32.83 -8.62 -6.87
N SER A 205 32.07 -8.70 -5.77
CA SER A 205 32.54 -9.50 -4.64
C SER A 205 32.79 -10.94 -5.11
N ARG A 206 33.94 -11.50 -4.73
CA ARG A 206 34.33 -12.86 -5.13
C ARG A 206 33.58 -13.91 -4.29
N PRO A 207 33.42 -15.14 -4.80
CA PRO A 207 33.06 -16.28 -3.98
C PRO A 207 34.08 -16.45 -2.84
N ASP A 208 33.61 -16.72 -1.62
CA ASP A 208 34.45 -16.94 -0.44
C ASP A 208 34.22 -18.28 0.26
N GLY A 209 33.40 -19.16 -0.31
CA GLY A 209 33.16 -20.51 0.21
C GLY A 209 32.25 -20.57 1.44
N MET A 210 31.66 -19.44 1.86
CA MET A 210 30.79 -19.33 3.03
C MET A 210 29.29 -19.45 2.68
N GLY A 211 28.93 -19.74 1.43
CA GLY A 211 27.55 -19.84 0.96
C GLY A 211 26.62 -20.73 1.81
N PRO A 212 27.01 -21.98 2.17
CA PRO A 212 26.23 -22.83 3.07
C PRO A 212 25.99 -22.17 4.43
N GLN A 213 27.04 -21.63 5.04
CA GLN A 213 27.00 -20.98 6.35
C GLN A 213 26.13 -19.72 6.33
N ARG A 214 26.12 -18.96 5.22
CA ARG A 214 25.20 -17.82 5.05
C ARG A 214 23.76 -18.28 4.96
N LEU A 215 23.49 -19.38 4.27
CA LEU A 215 22.16 -19.96 4.22
C LEU A 215 21.70 -20.39 5.62
N ASP A 216 22.55 -21.08 6.38
CA ASP A 216 22.25 -21.46 7.77
C ASP A 216 22.01 -20.24 8.67
N TYR A 217 22.81 -19.18 8.54
CA TYR A 217 22.60 -17.92 9.26
C TYR A 217 21.23 -17.27 8.95
N LEU A 218 20.81 -17.29 7.68
CA LEU A 218 19.48 -16.83 7.25
C LEU A 218 18.37 -17.74 7.80
N ARG A 219 18.61 -19.06 7.88
CA ARG A 219 17.73 -20.00 8.61
C ARG A 219 17.72 -19.74 10.12
N GLY A 220 18.60 -18.90 10.66
CA GLY A 220 18.64 -18.50 12.07
C GLY A 220 19.74 -19.17 12.90
N GLU A 221 20.69 -19.86 12.26
CA GLU A 221 21.90 -20.34 12.94
C GLU A 221 22.75 -19.15 13.42
N ARG A 222 23.34 -19.29 14.61
CA ARG A 222 23.98 -18.19 15.35
C ARG A 222 25.44 -18.48 15.73
N ALA A 223 25.95 -19.69 15.51
CA ALA A 223 27.31 -20.10 15.90
C ALA A 223 28.45 -19.21 15.35
N LEU A 224 28.22 -18.50 14.24
CA LEU A 224 29.20 -17.59 13.61
C LEU A 224 28.92 -16.09 13.86
N GLU A 225 27.91 -15.75 14.68
CA GLU A 225 27.60 -14.37 15.04
C GLU A 225 28.71 -13.74 15.90
N GLY A 226 29.07 -12.49 15.60
CA GLY A 226 30.11 -11.75 16.32
C GLY A 226 31.55 -12.18 15.98
N SER A 227 31.74 -13.18 15.12
CA SER A 227 33.05 -13.60 14.60
C SER A 227 33.16 -13.35 13.10
N VAL A 228 32.50 -14.17 12.29
CA VAL A 228 32.47 -14.05 10.81
C VAL A 228 31.25 -13.26 10.36
N PHE A 229 30.10 -13.47 11.02
CA PHE A 229 28.83 -12.85 10.66
C PHE A 229 28.37 -11.82 11.69
N ARG A 230 27.51 -10.92 11.23
CA ARG A 230 26.84 -9.92 12.05
C ARG A 230 26.11 -10.55 13.24
N ARG A 231 26.29 -9.98 14.44
CA ARG A 231 25.49 -10.36 15.62
C ARG A 231 24.11 -9.72 15.55
N ARG A 232 23.07 -10.48 15.90
CA ARG A 232 21.68 -10.02 16.01
C ARG A 232 21.20 -10.10 17.46
N SER A 233 20.26 -9.25 17.87
CA SER A 233 19.48 -9.43 19.10
C SER A 233 18.25 -10.33 18.90
N SER A 234 17.68 -10.36 17.69
CA SER A 234 16.62 -11.30 17.29
C SER A 234 16.93 -11.97 15.96
N VAL A 235 16.50 -13.23 15.77
CA VAL A 235 16.59 -13.96 14.49
C VAL A 235 15.64 -13.36 13.45
N LEU A 236 14.48 -12.88 13.88
CA LEU A 236 13.48 -12.23 13.02
C LEU A 236 13.97 -10.82 12.64
N GLY A 237 13.86 -10.47 11.36
CA GLY A 237 14.19 -9.14 10.85
C GLY A 237 13.16 -8.07 11.22
N ASP A 238 13.54 -6.80 11.09
CA ASP A 238 12.60 -5.68 11.21
C ASP A 238 11.53 -5.68 10.10
N ALA A 239 10.40 -5.01 10.36
CA ALA A 239 9.34 -4.79 9.39
C ALA A 239 8.96 -3.30 9.39
N VAL A 240 9.56 -2.53 8.48
CA VAL A 240 9.41 -1.06 8.42
C VAL A 240 8.10 -0.68 7.71
N ASN A 241 7.92 -1.11 6.47
CA ASN A 241 6.77 -0.75 5.62
C ASN A 241 5.76 -1.91 5.44
N SER A 242 6.14 -3.14 5.81
CA SER A 242 5.28 -4.32 5.75
C SER A 242 4.07 -4.26 6.69
N THR A 243 2.94 -4.77 6.22
CA THR A 243 1.68 -4.81 6.98
C THR A 243 1.26 -6.25 7.26
N ALA A 244 0.95 -6.58 8.52
CA ALA A 244 0.49 -7.91 8.88
C ALA A 244 -0.88 -8.26 8.28
N VAL A 245 -1.07 -9.52 7.87
CA VAL A 245 -2.31 -10.06 7.28
C VAL A 245 -2.76 -11.29 8.06
N TYR A 246 -3.96 -11.26 8.64
CA TYR A 246 -4.57 -12.43 9.30
C TYR A 246 -5.44 -13.23 8.33
N VAL A 247 -5.31 -14.55 8.38
CA VAL A 247 -6.15 -15.51 7.66
C VAL A 247 -6.72 -16.51 8.67
N GLY A 248 -8.02 -16.38 8.95
CA GLY A 248 -8.80 -17.30 9.79
C GLY A 248 -9.69 -18.20 8.95
N VAL A 249 -10.96 -18.35 9.33
CA VAL A 249 -12.01 -18.96 8.47
C VAL A 249 -12.23 -18.09 7.22
N ALA A 250 -12.56 -18.70 6.09
CA ALA A 250 -12.92 -17.96 4.88
C ALA A 250 -14.23 -17.19 5.04
N SER A 251 -14.50 -16.23 4.16
CA SER A 251 -15.75 -15.47 4.20
C SER A 251 -16.98 -16.35 3.92
N ALA A 252 -18.07 -16.14 4.68
CA ALA A 252 -19.31 -16.90 4.56
C ALA A 252 -20.21 -16.42 3.40
N VAL A 253 -19.63 -16.17 2.22
CA VAL A 253 -20.35 -15.66 1.03
C VAL A 253 -20.90 -16.82 0.21
N GLU A 254 -22.12 -16.70 -0.29
CA GLU A 254 -22.66 -17.65 -1.27
C GLU A 254 -22.01 -17.43 -2.64
N ARG A 255 -21.11 -18.34 -3.06
CA ARG A 255 -20.43 -18.32 -4.37
C ARG A 255 -20.51 -19.68 -5.09
N GLY A 256 -21.65 -20.36 -4.95
CA GLY A 256 -21.91 -21.69 -5.50
C GLY A 256 -21.31 -22.85 -4.68
N ALA A 257 -21.69 -24.08 -5.03
CA ALA A 257 -21.38 -25.29 -4.25
C ALA A 257 -19.88 -25.48 -3.98
N ALA A 258 -19.02 -25.34 -4.98
CA ALA A 258 -17.57 -25.49 -4.82
C ALA A 258 -16.95 -24.49 -3.82
N TYR A 259 -17.55 -23.31 -3.65
CA TYR A 259 -17.13 -22.37 -2.60
C TYR A 259 -17.71 -22.75 -1.23
N ALA A 260 -18.94 -23.26 -1.16
CA ALA A 260 -19.51 -23.77 0.08
C ALA A 260 -18.67 -24.93 0.66
N ASP A 261 -18.21 -25.86 -0.19
CA ASP A 261 -17.30 -26.94 0.20
C ASP A 261 -15.95 -26.41 0.71
N PHE A 262 -15.41 -25.37 0.06
CA PHE A 262 -14.18 -24.69 0.47
C PHE A 262 -14.35 -23.96 1.81
N TYR A 263 -15.46 -23.24 1.99
CA TYR A 263 -15.82 -22.56 3.23
C TYR A 263 -15.94 -23.56 4.39
N ALA A 264 -16.62 -24.70 4.17
CA ALA A 264 -16.73 -25.77 5.15
C ALA A 264 -15.35 -26.31 5.58
N ARG A 265 -14.43 -26.59 4.64
CA ARG A 265 -13.05 -26.97 4.95
C ARG A 265 -12.27 -25.86 5.67
N SER A 266 -12.55 -24.59 5.36
CA SER A 266 -11.86 -23.46 6.00
C SER A 266 -12.20 -23.27 7.48
N GLN A 267 -13.30 -23.87 7.98
CA GLN A 267 -13.67 -23.76 9.40
C GLN A 267 -12.69 -24.51 10.32
N THR A 268 -12.01 -25.54 9.82
CA THR A 268 -10.97 -26.27 10.57
C THR A 268 -9.55 -25.80 10.23
N ARG A 269 -9.40 -24.73 9.43
CA ARG A 269 -8.09 -24.19 9.06
C ARG A 269 -7.39 -23.58 10.28
N ARG A 270 -6.09 -23.84 10.39
CA ARG A 270 -5.24 -23.19 11.40
C ARG A 270 -5.17 -21.68 11.15
N PRO A 271 -5.61 -20.81 12.08
CA PRO A 271 -5.54 -19.37 11.88
C PRO A 271 -4.08 -18.90 11.88
N ALA A 272 -3.69 -18.16 10.85
CA ALA A 272 -2.33 -17.70 10.65
C ALA A 272 -2.27 -16.18 10.48
N VAL A 273 -1.12 -15.59 10.80
CA VAL A 273 -0.80 -14.18 10.57
C VAL A 273 0.52 -14.07 9.81
N TYR A 274 0.50 -13.32 8.71
CA TYR A 274 1.61 -13.19 7.77
C TYR A 274 2.22 -11.80 7.83
N ILE A 275 3.55 -11.71 7.79
CA ILE A 275 4.28 -10.44 7.72
C ILE A 275 5.59 -10.60 6.95
N GLY A 276 5.94 -9.60 6.12
CA GLY A 276 7.23 -9.50 5.46
C GLY A 276 8.26 -8.78 6.33
N THR A 277 9.50 -9.25 6.32
CA THR A 277 10.60 -8.75 7.15
C THR A 277 11.89 -8.56 6.35
N ASN A 278 12.76 -7.70 6.87
CA ASN A 278 14.05 -7.33 6.28
C ASN A 278 15.19 -8.32 6.61
N ASP A 279 14.87 -9.51 7.13
CA ASP A 279 15.74 -10.70 7.11
C ASP A 279 15.64 -11.49 5.80
N GLY A 280 14.81 -11.03 4.85
CA GLY A 280 14.69 -11.61 3.52
C GLY A 280 13.41 -12.39 3.26
N MET A 281 12.49 -12.49 4.23
CA MET A 281 11.39 -13.47 4.17
C MET A 281 10.00 -12.84 4.38
N LEU A 282 8.99 -13.55 3.91
CA LEU A 282 7.63 -13.45 4.45
C LEU A 282 7.39 -14.63 5.39
N HIS A 283 7.05 -14.36 6.64
CA HIS A 283 6.76 -15.37 7.65
C HIS A 283 5.25 -15.59 7.79
N GLY A 284 4.84 -16.82 8.05
CA GLY A 284 3.50 -17.18 8.50
C GLY A 284 3.57 -17.76 9.91
N PHE A 285 3.01 -17.04 10.87
CA PHE A 285 2.94 -17.48 12.28
C PHE A 285 1.55 -18.00 12.64
N ASP A 286 1.48 -18.95 13.55
CA ASP A 286 0.25 -19.37 14.22
C ASP A 286 -0.32 -18.18 15.00
N ALA A 287 -1.54 -17.75 14.66
CA ALA A 287 -2.11 -16.57 15.28
C ALA A 287 -2.37 -16.74 16.79
N SER A 288 -2.45 -17.99 17.29
CA SER A 288 -2.74 -18.32 18.69
C SER A 288 -1.50 -18.32 19.59
N ASP A 289 -0.37 -18.87 19.15
CA ASP A 289 0.83 -19.07 19.98
C ASP A 289 2.14 -18.49 19.42
N GLY A 290 2.12 -17.86 18.23
CA GLY A 290 3.28 -17.19 17.64
C GLY A 290 4.34 -18.14 17.06
N SER A 291 4.09 -19.45 17.02
CA SER A 291 5.01 -20.40 16.37
C SER A 291 5.06 -20.19 14.86
N GLU A 292 6.24 -20.31 14.25
CA GLU A 292 6.40 -20.21 12.80
C GLU A 292 5.88 -21.48 12.12
N LEU A 293 4.87 -21.32 11.25
CA LEU A 293 4.29 -22.39 10.45
C LEU A 293 5.15 -22.65 9.20
N PHE A 294 5.50 -21.58 8.51
CA PHE A 294 6.48 -21.55 7.41
C PHE A 294 7.02 -20.13 7.20
N ALA A 295 8.10 -20.03 6.41
CA ALA A 295 8.56 -18.76 5.84
C ALA A 295 8.88 -18.91 4.34
N TYR A 296 8.83 -17.81 3.60
CA TYR A 296 9.08 -17.76 2.16
C TYR A 296 10.12 -16.70 1.80
N VAL A 297 11.14 -17.11 1.03
CA VAL A 297 12.20 -16.24 0.50
C VAL A 297 11.99 -16.04 -1.01
N PRO A 298 11.62 -14.83 -1.48
CA PRO A 298 11.51 -14.54 -2.90
C PRO A 298 12.84 -14.69 -3.68
N ASP A 299 12.77 -15.24 -4.89
CA ASP A 299 13.91 -15.43 -5.80
C ASP A 299 14.56 -14.08 -6.16
N ALA A 300 13.74 -13.06 -6.40
CA ALA A 300 14.17 -11.69 -6.71
C ALA A 300 15.16 -11.09 -5.68
N LEU A 301 15.18 -11.59 -4.44
CA LEU A 301 16.02 -11.05 -3.36
C LEU A 301 17.38 -11.74 -3.20
N PHE A 302 17.63 -12.89 -3.84
CA PHE A 302 18.89 -13.66 -3.66
C PHE A 302 20.16 -12.85 -3.92
N SER A 303 20.10 -11.88 -4.84
CA SER A 303 21.22 -10.99 -5.17
C SER A 303 21.65 -10.06 -4.02
N LYS A 304 20.82 -9.94 -2.97
CA LYS A 304 21.03 -9.09 -1.80
C LYS A 304 21.18 -9.89 -0.50
N LEU A 305 20.60 -11.09 -0.39
CA LEU A 305 20.56 -11.89 0.86
C LEU A 305 21.93 -12.08 1.53
N ASN A 306 23.00 -12.21 0.75
CA ASN A 306 24.36 -12.35 1.29
C ASN A 306 24.76 -11.17 2.20
N ARG A 307 24.24 -9.96 1.96
CA ARG A 307 24.56 -8.75 2.73
C ARG A 307 24.13 -8.82 4.19
N LEU A 308 23.07 -9.57 4.52
CA LEU A 308 22.54 -9.71 5.88
C LEU A 308 23.57 -10.29 6.87
N THR A 309 24.55 -11.03 6.36
CA THR A 309 25.61 -11.63 7.20
C THR A 309 26.76 -10.67 7.47
N SER A 310 26.79 -9.47 6.86
CA SER A 310 27.91 -8.53 6.96
C SER A 310 28.03 -7.92 8.36
N PRO A 311 29.19 -8.03 9.04
CA PRO A 311 29.43 -7.30 10.29
C PRO A 311 29.31 -5.78 10.14
N ALA A 312 29.55 -5.25 8.93
CA ALA A 312 29.37 -3.84 8.56
C ALA A 312 28.07 -3.63 7.75
N TYR A 313 26.97 -4.28 8.15
CA TYR A 313 25.68 -4.20 7.46
C TYR A 313 25.12 -2.77 7.44
N VAL A 314 24.72 -2.34 6.25
CA VAL A 314 23.95 -1.11 6.01
C VAL A 314 22.52 -1.51 5.70
N HIS A 315 21.55 -0.87 6.35
CA HIS A 315 20.15 -1.27 6.27
C HIS A 315 19.64 -1.30 4.83
N THR A 316 19.19 -2.47 4.39
CA THR A 316 18.68 -2.72 3.05
C THR A 316 17.28 -3.31 3.18
N ALA A 317 16.32 -2.82 2.40
CA ALA A 317 14.98 -3.41 2.37
C ALA A 317 15.02 -4.78 1.67
N TYR A 318 14.16 -5.71 2.09
CA TYR A 318 13.96 -7.03 1.47
C TYR A 318 12.47 -7.31 1.20
N VAL A 319 11.75 -7.95 2.12
CA VAL A 319 10.29 -8.10 2.00
C VAL A 319 9.63 -6.98 2.79
N ASP A 320 9.71 -5.77 2.24
CA ASP A 320 9.35 -4.51 2.89
C ASP A 320 8.09 -3.87 2.27
N GLY A 321 7.11 -4.69 1.90
CA GLY A 321 5.92 -4.22 1.20
C GLY A 321 4.62 -4.73 1.84
N PRO A 322 3.51 -3.98 1.66
CA PRO A 322 2.21 -4.41 2.14
C PRO A 322 1.74 -5.68 1.42
N ALA A 323 0.95 -6.48 2.13
CA ALA A 323 0.35 -7.70 1.61
C ALA A 323 -1.17 -7.72 1.83
N SER A 324 -1.89 -8.50 1.03
CA SER A 324 -3.30 -8.84 1.29
C SER A 324 -3.58 -10.31 1.00
N ALA A 325 -4.61 -10.86 1.63
CA ALA A 325 -5.12 -12.18 1.33
C ALA A 325 -6.56 -12.10 0.80
N GLY A 326 -6.97 -13.07 -0.02
CA GLY A 326 -8.34 -13.21 -0.48
C GLY A 326 -8.62 -14.60 -1.07
N GLU A 327 -9.88 -14.97 -1.15
CA GLU A 327 -10.31 -16.21 -1.78
C GLU A 327 -10.39 -16.07 -3.31
N ALA A 328 -9.71 -16.97 -4.02
CA ALA A 328 -9.65 -17.01 -5.48
C ALA A 328 -9.87 -18.43 -6.00
N TYR A 329 -10.54 -18.54 -7.14
CA TYR A 329 -10.70 -19.78 -7.88
C TYR A 329 -9.55 -19.93 -8.89
N THR A 330 -8.72 -20.95 -8.73
CA THR A 330 -7.49 -21.12 -9.51
C THR A 330 -7.66 -22.12 -10.65
N GLY A 331 -8.79 -22.05 -11.36
CA GLY A 331 -9.15 -22.95 -12.46
C GLY A 331 -9.60 -24.36 -12.05
N ALA A 332 -9.03 -24.92 -10.98
CA ALA A 332 -9.36 -26.25 -10.44
C ALA A 332 -10.12 -26.21 -9.11
N ALA A 333 -9.73 -25.31 -8.20
CA ALA A 333 -10.30 -25.24 -6.85
C ALA A 333 -10.27 -23.81 -6.31
N TRP A 334 -11.11 -23.55 -5.31
CA TRP A 334 -10.99 -22.37 -4.47
C TRP A 334 -9.81 -22.50 -3.50
N LYS A 335 -9.05 -21.43 -3.38
CA LYS A 335 -7.87 -21.28 -2.53
C LYS A 335 -7.94 -19.94 -1.78
N THR A 336 -7.26 -19.82 -0.64
CA THR A 336 -6.89 -18.52 -0.09
C THR A 336 -5.50 -18.17 -0.57
N VAL A 337 -5.38 -17.08 -1.33
CA VAL A 337 -4.11 -16.60 -1.87
C VAL A 337 -3.66 -15.39 -1.06
N LEU A 338 -2.39 -15.38 -0.68
CA LEU A 338 -1.70 -14.21 -0.13
C LEU A 338 -0.88 -13.57 -1.26
N VAL A 339 -1.12 -12.29 -1.53
CA VAL A 339 -0.33 -11.49 -2.49
C VAL A 339 0.45 -10.44 -1.70
N SER A 340 1.77 -10.44 -1.85
CA SER A 340 2.69 -9.54 -1.15
C SER A 340 3.53 -8.74 -2.14
N ALA A 341 3.71 -7.47 -1.82
CA ALA A 341 4.63 -6.60 -2.54
C ALA A 341 6.03 -6.64 -1.93
N MET A 342 7.06 -6.47 -2.75
CA MET A 342 8.46 -6.49 -2.31
C MET A 342 8.98 -5.13 -1.80
N GLY A 343 8.16 -4.07 -1.90
CA GLY A 343 8.48 -2.75 -1.33
C GLY A 343 9.76 -2.14 -1.92
N GLY A 344 10.63 -1.64 -1.05
CA GLY A 344 11.96 -1.15 -1.45
C GLY A 344 12.98 -2.25 -1.79
N GLY A 345 12.71 -3.51 -1.44
CA GLY A 345 13.70 -4.58 -1.54
C GLY A 345 13.86 -5.17 -2.95
N ALA A 346 12.80 -5.24 -3.73
CA ALA A 346 12.84 -5.60 -5.14
C ALA A 346 11.66 -4.97 -5.90
N GLN A 347 11.76 -4.94 -7.24
CA GLN A 347 10.64 -4.54 -8.09
C GLN A 347 9.70 -5.73 -8.26
N GLY A 348 8.40 -5.53 -8.05
CA GLY A 348 7.40 -6.58 -8.21
C GLY A 348 6.70 -7.09 -6.95
N VAL A 349 6.04 -8.24 -7.15
CA VAL A 349 5.09 -8.89 -6.24
C VAL A 349 5.21 -10.40 -6.35
N PHE A 350 4.75 -11.12 -5.32
CA PHE A 350 4.62 -12.58 -5.35
C PHE A 350 3.28 -13.02 -4.77
N ALA A 351 2.82 -14.22 -5.17
CA ALA A 351 1.58 -14.82 -4.70
C ALA A 351 1.82 -16.24 -4.16
N LEU A 352 1.33 -16.49 -2.94
CA LEU A 352 1.43 -17.76 -2.23
C LEU A 352 0.04 -18.35 -2.03
N ASP A 353 -0.10 -19.67 -2.19
CA ASP A 353 -1.30 -20.36 -1.73
C ASP A 353 -1.16 -20.67 -0.24
N VAL A 354 -1.99 -19.99 0.56
CA VAL A 354 -2.02 -20.10 2.03
C VAL A 354 -3.29 -20.81 2.51
N THR A 355 -3.88 -21.65 1.67
CA THR A 355 -5.08 -22.43 2.00
C THR A 355 -4.85 -23.38 3.17
N ASP A 356 -3.70 -24.04 3.22
CA ASP A 356 -3.24 -24.83 4.36
C ASP A 356 -1.81 -24.42 4.75
N PRO A 357 -1.63 -23.60 5.80
CA PRO A 357 -0.31 -23.12 6.21
C PRO A 357 0.54 -24.20 6.91
N LEU A 358 -0.04 -25.32 7.35
CA LEU A 358 0.73 -26.42 7.94
C LEU A 358 1.42 -27.28 6.87
N HIS A 359 0.85 -27.33 5.66
CA HIS A 359 1.36 -28.13 4.55
C HIS A 359 1.71 -27.27 3.33
N PHE A 360 2.25 -26.06 3.56
CA PHE A 360 2.52 -25.07 2.50
C PHE A 360 3.26 -25.66 1.29
N ALA A 361 4.23 -26.56 1.50
CA ALA A 361 4.98 -27.23 0.41
C ALA A 361 4.11 -27.94 -0.64
N ALA A 362 2.92 -28.44 -0.28
CA ALA A 362 2.02 -29.13 -1.20
C ALA A 362 1.27 -28.18 -2.14
N SER A 363 1.19 -26.89 -1.78
CA SER A 363 0.49 -25.85 -2.54
C SER A 363 1.44 -24.84 -3.17
N GLY A 364 2.42 -24.39 -2.39
CA GLY A 364 3.58 -23.63 -2.81
C GLY A 364 3.32 -22.19 -3.27
N VAL A 365 4.33 -21.68 -3.95
CA VAL A 365 4.30 -20.39 -4.65
C VAL A 365 3.47 -20.55 -5.92
N LEU A 366 2.53 -19.64 -6.15
CA LEU A 366 1.77 -19.59 -7.40
C LEU A 366 2.60 -18.94 -8.50
N TRP A 367 3.19 -17.78 -8.19
CA TRP A 367 4.06 -17.02 -9.08
C TRP A 367 4.84 -15.91 -8.35
N GLU A 368 5.94 -15.48 -8.96
CA GLU A 368 6.52 -14.13 -8.81
C GLU A 368 6.27 -13.35 -10.11
N PHE A 369 6.15 -12.02 -10.02
CA PHE A 369 6.06 -11.12 -11.17
C PHE A 369 6.91 -9.88 -10.92
N THR A 370 7.98 -9.69 -11.70
CA THR A 370 8.91 -8.56 -11.57
C THR A 370 9.08 -7.78 -12.88
N ASP A 371 9.92 -6.76 -12.84
CA ASP A 371 10.52 -6.04 -13.97
C ASP A 371 11.06 -6.96 -15.10
N ARG A 372 11.60 -8.13 -14.75
CA ARG A 372 12.01 -9.19 -15.68
C ARG A 372 10.87 -9.66 -16.58
N ASP A 373 9.68 -9.80 -16.00
CA ASP A 373 8.50 -10.35 -16.68
C ASP A 373 7.73 -9.25 -17.43
N ASP A 374 7.76 -8.01 -16.93
CA ASP A 374 7.30 -6.80 -17.62
C ASP A 374 8.04 -5.55 -17.11
N PRO A 375 8.84 -4.86 -17.97
CA PRO A 375 9.59 -3.65 -17.59
C PRO A 375 8.77 -2.52 -16.96
N MET A 376 7.44 -2.50 -17.12
CA MET A 376 6.60 -1.50 -16.44
C MET A 376 6.31 -1.82 -14.97
N MET A 377 6.71 -2.99 -14.45
CA MET A 377 6.67 -3.28 -13.03
C MET A 377 7.82 -2.58 -12.31
N GLY A 378 7.56 -2.06 -11.11
CA GLY A 378 8.53 -1.31 -10.31
C GLY A 378 8.49 -1.72 -8.84
N ASN A 379 9.06 -0.90 -7.96
CA ASN A 379 8.96 -1.07 -6.52
C ASN A 379 7.51 -0.82 -6.08
N VAL A 380 6.77 -1.90 -5.80
CA VAL A 380 5.39 -1.84 -5.33
C VAL A 380 5.40 -1.56 -3.82
N THR A 381 5.15 -0.30 -3.46
CA THR A 381 5.13 0.17 -2.05
C THR A 381 3.71 0.31 -1.48
N THR A 382 2.69 -0.13 -2.23
CA THR A 382 1.27 0.04 -1.87
C THR A 382 0.48 -1.25 -2.09
N LEU A 383 -0.66 -1.38 -1.39
CA LEU A 383 -1.37 -2.64 -1.17
C LEU A 383 -1.84 -3.36 -2.46
N PRO A 384 -1.28 -4.52 -2.85
CA PRO A 384 -1.84 -5.37 -3.90
C PRO A 384 -3.17 -5.98 -3.42
N ARG A 385 -4.09 -6.30 -4.34
CA ARG A 385 -5.48 -6.69 -4.01
C ARG A 385 -5.99 -7.87 -4.83
N VAL A 386 -6.60 -8.86 -4.21
CA VAL A 386 -7.36 -9.91 -4.92
C VAL A 386 -8.71 -9.33 -5.39
N ALA A 387 -9.09 -9.57 -6.64
CA ALA A 387 -10.39 -9.20 -7.20
C ALA A 387 -10.84 -10.15 -8.32
N ARG A 388 -12.14 -10.16 -8.61
CA ARG A 388 -12.73 -10.88 -9.75
C ARG A 388 -12.97 -9.92 -10.91
N VAL A 389 -12.59 -10.28 -12.13
CA VAL A 389 -12.76 -9.46 -13.34
C VAL A 389 -13.49 -10.24 -14.45
N ARG A 390 -14.19 -9.53 -15.34
CA ARG A 390 -14.82 -10.11 -16.55
C ARG A 390 -13.84 -10.09 -17.72
N THR A 391 -13.31 -11.25 -18.09
CA THR A 391 -12.39 -11.37 -19.24
C THR A 391 -13.12 -11.52 -20.57
N GLY A 392 -14.36 -12.04 -20.58
CA GLY A 392 -15.14 -12.23 -21.80
C GLY A 392 -16.64 -12.42 -21.54
N GLY A 393 -17.42 -12.62 -22.61
CA GLY A 393 -18.87 -12.87 -22.55
C GLY A 393 -19.67 -11.70 -21.97
N SER A 394 -20.91 -11.95 -21.51
CA SER A 394 -21.76 -10.98 -20.78
C SER A 394 -22.89 -11.69 -20.03
N GLY A 395 -23.43 -11.05 -18.98
CA GLY A 395 -24.52 -11.60 -18.17
C GLY A 395 -24.17 -12.99 -17.62
N ALA A 396 -25.11 -13.93 -17.70
CA ALA A 396 -24.90 -15.33 -17.29
C ALA A 396 -23.83 -16.09 -18.10
N ALA A 397 -23.40 -15.56 -19.25
CA ALA A 397 -22.32 -16.10 -20.08
C ALA A 397 -20.98 -15.37 -19.88
N ALA A 398 -20.86 -14.53 -18.84
CA ALA A 398 -19.61 -13.84 -18.53
C ALA A 398 -18.51 -14.83 -18.10
N VAL A 399 -17.35 -14.73 -18.74
CA VAL A 399 -16.13 -15.41 -18.32
C VAL A 399 -15.50 -14.57 -17.21
N LEU A 400 -15.53 -15.09 -16.00
CA LEU A 400 -14.98 -14.43 -14.81
C LEU A 400 -13.64 -15.07 -14.43
N ARG A 401 -12.68 -14.25 -13.99
CA ARG A 401 -11.35 -14.69 -13.56
C ARG A 401 -10.92 -13.95 -12.31
N ASP A 402 -10.30 -14.67 -11.38
CA ASP A 402 -9.71 -14.04 -10.19
C ASP A 402 -8.26 -13.63 -10.47
N VAL A 403 -7.95 -12.39 -10.11
CA VAL A 403 -6.68 -11.72 -10.41
C VAL A 403 -6.14 -11.00 -9.17
N ALA A 404 -4.81 -10.90 -9.08
CA ALA A 404 -4.16 -9.89 -8.28
C ALA A 404 -4.15 -8.57 -9.09
N VAL A 405 -4.83 -7.56 -8.55
CA VAL A 405 -4.82 -6.19 -9.03
C VAL A 405 -3.65 -5.46 -8.36
N VAL A 406 -2.67 -5.06 -9.16
CA VAL A 406 -1.38 -4.54 -8.70
C VAL A 406 -1.06 -3.26 -9.46
N ALA A 407 -0.82 -2.16 -8.74
CA ALA A 407 -0.30 -0.96 -9.38
C ALA A 407 1.22 -1.12 -9.60
N SER A 408 1.76 -0.54 -10.67
CA SER A 408 3.17 -0.66 -11.06
C SER A 408 4.16 -0.24 -9.98
N GLY A 409 3.73 0.56 -9.00
CA GLY A 409 4.64 1.18 -8.05
C GLY A 409 5.52 2.22 -8.75
N VAL A 410 6.67 2.48 -8.14
CA VAL A 410 7.65 3.50 -8.53
C VAL A 410 8.90 2.88 -9.16
N ASN A 411 9.81 3.69 -9.71
CA ASN A 411 11.15 3.27 -10.12
C ASN A 411 11.25 2.22 -11.24
N ASN A 412 10.17 1.89 -11.96
CA ASN A 412 10.20 0.94 -13.09
C ASN A 412 11.14 1.36 -14.26
N TYR A 413 11.79 2.52 -14.15
CA TYR A 413 12.77 3.08 -15.09
C TYR A 413 14.20 3.17 -14.47
N ALA A 414 14.43 2.55 -13.31
CA ALA A 414 15.74 2.46 -12.68
C ALA A 414 16.71 1.57 -13.47
N ALA A 415 18.01 1.86 -13.41
CA ALA A 415 19.04 1.16 -14.20
C ALA A 415 19.56 -0.11 -13.49
N ASP A 416 18.68 -1.10 -13.35
CA ASP A 416 18.93 -2.43 -12.72
C ASP A 416 19.23 -3.54 -13.73
N GLY A 417 18.71 -3.43 -14.95
CA GLY A 417 18.81 -4.42 -16.02
C GLY A 417 17.50 -4.58 -16.82
N HIS A 418 16.37 -4.15 -16.25
CA HIS A 418 15.04 -4.33 -16.82
C HIS A 418 14.24 -3.02 -17.00
N ALA A 419 14.89 -1.86 -16.84
CA ALA A 419 14.34 -0.51 -17.00
C ALA A 419 13.32 -0.29 -18.14
N SER A 420 12.12 0.18 -17.81
CA SER A 420 11.17 0.81 -18.73
C SER A 420 11.74 2.10 -19.33
N ALA A 421 11.94 2.09 -20.64
CA ALA A 421 12.32 3.29 -21.41
C ALA A 421 11.27 4.41 -21.40
N SER A 422 10.06 4.17 -20.87
CA SER A 422 8.95 5.15 -20.89
C SER A 422 8.66 5.81 -19.55
N GLY A 423 9.01 5.15 -18.43
CA GLY A 423 8.61 5.54 -17.08
C GLY A 423 7.10 5.69 -16.83
N ASN A 424 6.25 5.16 -17.73
CA ASN A 424 4.80 5.16 -17.57
C ASN A 424 4.39 4.30 -16.37
N GLY A 425 3.30 4.68 -15.70
CA GLY A 425 2.63 3.83 -14.73
C GLY A 425 1.77 2.78 -15.41
N ALA A 426 1.39 1.73 -14.67
CA ALA A 426 0.43 0.75 -15.16
C ALA A 426 -0.37 0.12 -14.02
N LEU A 427 -1.61 -0.25 -14.32
CA LEU A 427 -2.38 -1.19 -13.51
C LEU A 427 -2.26 -2.58 -14.12
N PHE A 428 -1.69 -3.51 -13.36
CA PHE A 428 -1.57 -4.92 -13.71
C PHE A 428 -2.74 -5.73 -13.15
N LEU A 429 -3.20 -6.70 -13.94
CA LEU A 429 -4.15 -7.74 -13.54
C LEU A 429 -3.45 -9.09 -13.77
N LEU A 430 -2.88 -9.66 -12.71
CA LEU A 430 -2.08 -10.89 -12.74
C LEU A 430 -2.98 -12.07 -12.38
N ALA A 431 -3.11 -13.08 -13.23
CA ALA A 431 -4.08 -14.15 -12.99
C ALA A 431 -3.67 -15.09 -11.84
N LEU A 432 -4.64 -15.45 -10.99
CA LEU A 432 -4.42 -16.35 -9.84
C LEU A 432 -4.57 -17.83 -10.21
N ASP A 433 -5.05 -18.12 -11.43
CA ASP A 433 -5.13 -19.45 -12.02
C ASP A 433 -3.94 -19.80 -12.94
N LYS A 434 -2.95 -18.89 -13.10
CA LYS A 434 -1.70 -19.21 -13.79
C LYS A 434 -1.00 -20.34 -13.03
N LEU A 435 -0.70 -21.43 -13.73
CA LEU A 435 0.04 -22.53 -13.16
C LEU A 435 1.54 -22.16 -13.01
N PRO A 436 2.25 -22.66 -11.98
CA PRO A 436 3.70 -22.45 -11.85
C PRO A 436 4.50 -22.91 -13.08
N SER A 437 4.02 -23.93 -13.80
CA SER A 437 4.62 -24.46 -15.03
C SER A 437 4.29 -23.68 -16.31
N GLN A 438 3.50 -22.60 -16.23
CA GLN A 438 3.18 -21.74 -17.38
C GLN A 438 4.03 -20.46 -17.37
N PRO A 439 4.53 -19.99 -18.52
CA PRO A 439 5.22 -18.70 -18.61
C PRO A 439 4.23 -17.52 -18.50
N TRP A 440 4.72 -16.33 -18.16
CA TRP A 440 3.90 -15.11 -18.24
C TRP A 440 3.63 -14.71 -19.69
N ARG A 441 2.38 -14.34 -20.00
CA ARG A 441 1.92 -13.96 -21.34
C ARG A 441 0.91 -12.80 -21.28
N LEU A 442 1.31 -11.66 -21.86
CA LEU A 442 0.49 -10.46 -21.92
C LEU A 442 -0.78 -10.69 -22.75
N ASN A 443 -1.92 -10.24 -22.23
CA ASN A 443 -3.27 -10.46 -22.75
C ASN A 443 -3.78 -11.91 -22.70
N ASP A 444 -3.03 -12.82 -22.07
CA ASP A 444 -3.44 -14.20 -21.81
C ASP A 444 -3.58 -14.41 -20.29
N ASN A 445 -2.48 -14.56 -19.54
CA ASN A 445 -2.50 -14.78 -18.09
C ASN A 445 -2.09 -13.55 -17.26
N TYR A 446 -1.73 -12.44 -17.91
CA TYR A 446 -1.74 -11.13 -17.27
C TYR A 446 -2.15 -10.01 -18.23
N TYR A 447 -2.66 -8.91 -17.69
CA TYR A 447 -3.08 -7.72 -18.45
C TYR A 447 -2.45 -6.46 -17.85
N ARG A 448 -2.22 -5.44 -18.67
CA ARG A 448 -1.53 -4.20 -18.28
C ARG A 448 -2.22 -2.96 -18.87
N LEU A 449 -2.79 -2.13 -18.00
CA LEU A 449 -3.50 -0.90 -18.34
C LEU A 449 -2.60 0.32 -18.07
N VAL A 450 -2.00 0.87 -19.12
CA VAL A 450 -0.92 1.87 -19.03
C VAL A 450 -1.44 3.29 -18.83
N THR A 451 -0.97 3.96 -17.77
CA THR A 451 -1.17 5.38 -17.44
C THR A 451 0.05 6.22 -17.88
N PRO A 452 -0.12 7.22 -18.78
CA PRO A 452 0.99 8.00 -19.30
C PRO A 452 1.58 8.97 -18.27
N ILE A 453 2.91 9.20 -18.32
CA ILE A 453 3.53 10.31 -17.58
C ILE A 453 3.11 11.67 -18.13
N SER A 454 2.71 12.58 -17.23
CA SER A 454 2.39 13.97 -17.56
C SER A 454 3.64 14.85 -17.66
N ASP A 455 4.63 14.62 -16.79
CA ASP A 455 5.86 15.41 -16.67
C ASP A 455 7.06 14.45 -16.58
N ALA A 456 8.05 14.60 -17.47
CA ALA A 456 9.23 13.72 -17.44
C ALA A 456 10.31 14.20 -16.46
N ALA A 457 10.22 15.43 -15.95
CA ALA A 457 11.14 15.94 -14.93
C ALA A 457 10.76 15.50 -13.50
N ARG A 458 9.60 14.85 -13.33
CA ARG A 458 9.08 14.39 -12.03
C ARG A 458 9.01 12.88 -12.01
N ALA A 459 9.56 12.27 -10.95
CA ALA A 459 9.38 10.86 -10.65
C ALA A 459 7.90 10.46 -10.74
N ASN A 460 7.63 9.23 -11.21
CA ASN A 460 6.26 8.72 -11.28
C ASN A 460 6.16 7.33 -10.64
N GLY A 461 4.93 7.00 -10.28
CA GLY A 461 4.51 5.66 -9.93
C GLY A 461 3.03 5.64 -9.66
N LEU A 462 2.35 4.58 -10.11
CA LEU A 462 0.93 4.38 -9.83
C LEU A 462 0.79 3.73 -8.46
N SER A 463 -0.06 4.29 -7.61
CA SER A 463 -0.37 3.76 -6.28
C SER A 463 -1.58 2.83 -6.30
N ALA A 464 -1.69 1.97 -5.29
CA ALA A 464 -2.70 0.93 -5.21
C ALA A 464 -4.14 1.45 -5.40
N PRO A 465 -4.97 0.81 -6.23
CA PRO A 465 -6.30 1.31 -6.53
C PRO A 465 -7.31 1.05 -5.40
N ALA A 466 -8.26 1.98 -5.25
CA ALA A 466 -9.56 1.68 -4.69
C ALA A 466 -10.39 0.89 -5.72
N LEU A 467 -11.16 -0.11 -5.27
CA LEU A 467 -11.89 -1.02 -6.16
C LEU A 467 -13.40 -0.88 -5.95
N ALA A 468 -14.14 -0.68 -7.04
CA ALA A 468 -15.60 -0.64 -7.07
C ALA A 468 -16.13 -1.90 -7.75
N VAL A 469 -16.76 -2.77 -6.98
CA VAL A 469 -17.40 -4.00 -7.46
C VAL A 469 -18.91 -3.81 -7.68
N ASP A 470 -19.53 -4.73 -8.40
CA ASP A 470 -20.99 -4.88 -8.46
C ASP A 470 -21.53 -5.79 -7.33
N ALA A 471 -22.81 -6.15 -7.43
CA ALA A 471 -23.49 -6.99 -6.44
C ALA A 471 -22.97 -8.44 -6.41
N ASP A 472 -22.42 -8.94 -7.53
CA ASP A 472 -21.83 -10.28 -7.65
C ASP A 472 -20.34 -10.30 -7.25
N GLY A 473 -19.79 -9.14 -6.86
CA GLY A 473 -18.40 -8.96 -6.47
C GLY A 473 -17.43 -8.86 -7.65
N VAL A 474 -17.92 -8.65 -8.87
CA VAL A 474 -17.09 -8.44 -10.06
C VAL A 474 -16.64 -6.98 -10.13
N LEU A 475 -15.37 -6.76 -10.40
CA LEU A 475 -14.74 -5.45 -10.48
C LEU A 475 -15.23 -4.67 -11.70
N ARG A 476 -15.90 -3.53 -11.45
CA ARG A 476 -16.38 -2.60 -12.48
C ARG A 476 -15.41 -1.45 -12.72
N TYR A 477 -14.94 -0.82 -11.65
CA TYR A 477 -14.03 0.33 -11.75
C TYR A 477 -12.90 0.23 -10.74
N ALA A 478 -11.71 0.69 -11.13
CA ALA A 478 -10.61 0.94 -10.22
C ALA A 478 -10.24 2.43 -10.23
N TYR A 479 -9.88 2.99 -9.07
CA TYR A 479 -9.46 4.39 -8.93
C TYR A 479 -8.09 4.47 -8.26
N ALA A 480 -7.08 5.02 -8.93
CA ALA A 480 -5.72 5.09 -8.40
C ALA A 480 -5.11 6.49 -8.57
N GLY A 481 -4.33 6.91 -7.57
CA GLY A 481 -3.47 8.08 -7.66
C GLY A 481 -2.13 7.76 -8.29
N ASP A 482 -1.41 8.78 -8.75
CA ASP A 482 0.02 8.70 -9.04
C ASP A 482 0.84 9.82 -8.38
N LEU A 483 2.17 9.67 -8.37
CA LEU A 483 3.09 10.67 -7.82
C LEU A 483 3.10 12.01 -8.57
N GLN A 484 2.49 12.08 -9.76
CA GLN A 484 2.30 13.32 -10.50
C GLN A 484 0.94 13.99 -10.20
N GLY A 485 0.15 13.41 -9.28
CA GLY A 485 -1.10 13.97 -8.80
C GLY A 485 -2.31 13.69 -9.68
N ASN A 486 -2.21 12.77 -10.64
CA ASN A 486 -3.36 12.37 -11.45
C ASN A 486 -4.21 11.35 -10.67
N LEU A 487 -5.53 11.55 -10.66
CA LEU A 487 -6.50 10.55 -10.22
C LEU A 487 -7.05 9.81 -11.44
N TRP A 488 -6.62 8.56 -11.63
CA TRP A 488 -7.03 7.70 -12.71
C TRP A 488 -8.30 6.92 -12.37
N ARG A 489 -9.20 6.78 -13.33
CA ARG A 489 -10.24 5.72 -13.35
C ARG A 489 -9.85 4.67 -14.38
N PHE A 490 -10.09 3.41 -14.07
CA PHE A 490 -10.01 2.28 -14.99
C PHE A 490 -11.40 1.67 -15.13
N ASP A 491 -11.96 1.67 -16.33
CA ASP A 491 -13.21 1.00 -16.65
C ASP A 491 -12.99 -0.47 -17.01
N LEU A 492 -13.32 -1.34 -16.07
CA LEU A 492 -13.21 -2.79 -16.17
C LEU A 492 -14.57 -3.45 -16.43
N THR A 493 -15.63 -2.66 -16.62
CA THR A 493 -16.97 -3.18 -16.92
C THR A 493 -17.00 -3.97 -18.22
N GLY A 494 -16.13 -3.65 -19.18
CA GLY A 494 -15.96 -4.31 -20.48
C GLY A 494 -15.39 -5.73 -20.42
N ASN A 495 -14.71 -6.13 -21.50
CA ASN A 495 -14.00 -7.41 -21.62
C ASN A 495 -12.49 -7.17 -21.79
N ALA A 496 -11.67 -8.19 -21.51
CA ALA A 496 -10.24 -8.14 -21.73
C ALA A 496 -9.91 -7.92 -23.23
N PRO A 497 -8.83 -7.18 -23.57
CA PRO A 497 -7.84 -6.57 -22.69
C PRO A 497 -8.20 -5.15 -22.20
N TRP A 498 -9.48 -4.76 -22.26
CA TRP A 498 -9.99 -3.44 -21.86
C TRP A 498 -9.20 -2.24 -22.46
N SER A 499 -8.98 -2.26 -23.77
CA SER A 499 -8.14 -1.28 -24.49
C SER A 499 -8.53 0.20 -24.29
N GLY A 500 -9.79 0.49 -23.97
CA GLY A 500 -10.32 1.82 -23.67
C GLY A 500 -10.47 2.16 -22.17
N ALA A 501 -10.00 1.32 -21.25
CA ALA A 501 -10.31 1.47 -19.81
C ALA A 501 -9.73 2.73 -19.14
N VAL A 502 -8.56 3.19 -19.59
CA VAL A 502 -7.73 4.11 -18.81
C VAL A 502 -8.17 5.55 -19.03
N GLY A 503 -8.62 6.20 -17.95
CA GLY A 503 -9.04 7.60 -17.94
C GLY A 503 -10.48 7.77 -18.45
N PRO A 504 -11.35 8.49 -17.71
CA PRO A 504 -12.72 8.74 -18.18
C PRO A 504 -12.77 9.72 -19.36
N GLY A 505 -11.74 10.54 -19.57
CA GLY A 505 -11.72 11.52 -20.66
C GLY A 505 -11.01 11.01 -21.92
N PRO A 506 -11.18 11.72 -23.06
CA PRO A 506 -10.54 11.35 -24.32
C PRO A 506 -9.01 11.23 -24.18
N ALA A 507 -8.41 10.39 -25.03
CA ALA A 507 -6.96 10.18 -25.08
C ALA A 507 -6.29 9.79 -23.73
N LYS A 508 -7.01 9.05 -22.88
CA LYS A 508 -6.60 8.68 -21.51
C LYS A 508 -6.35 9.90 -20.61
N THR A 509 -7.35 10.76 -20.49
CA THR A 509 -7.32 11.88 -19.53
C THR A 509 -7.79 11.40 -18.15
N PRO A 510 -7.08 11.72 -17.04
CA PRO A 510 -7.48 11.35 -15.69
C PRO A 510 -8.80 12.04 -15.27
N LEU A 511 -9.46 11.51 -14.23
CA LEU A 511 -10.70 12.07 -13.67
C LEU A 511 -10.47 13.46 -13.05
N PHE A 512 -9.33 13.63 -12.39
CA PHE A 512 -8.92 14.85 -11.69
C PHE A 512 -7.39 14.93 -11.65
N VAL A 513 -6.86 16.15 -11.46
CA VAL A 513 -5.43 16.39 -11.21
C VAL A 513 -5.27 17.24 -9.96
N ALA A 514 -4.75 16.64 -8.89
CA ALA A 514 -4.46 17.31 -7.63
C ALA A 514 -3.36 18.37 -7.81
N ARG A 515 -3.71 19.62 -7.48
CA ARG A 515 -2.82 20.78 -7.54
C ARG A 515 -3.12 21.70 -6.38
N ASP A 516 -2.12 22.39 -5.86
CA ASP A 516 -2.34 23.47 -4.89
C ASP A 516 -2.98 24.72 -5.52
N ALA A 517 -3.21 25.75 -4.72
CA ALA A 517 -3.75 27.03 -5.19
C ALA A 517 -2.83 27.77 -6.18
N ALA A 518 -1.53 27.47 -6.22
CA ALA A 518 -0.57 28.00 -7.19
C ALA A 518 -0.47 27.13 -8.45
N GLY A 519 -1.25 26.04 -8.54
CA GLY A 519 -1.26 25.12 -9.69
C GLY A 519 -0.17 24.05 -9.66
N VAL A 520 0.63 23.94 -8.59
CA VAL A 520 1.69 22.93 -8.45
C VAL A 520 1.06 21.56 -8.17
N ARG A 521 1.42 20.55 -8.98
CA ARG A 521 0.94 19.16 -8.82
C ARG A 521 1.32 18.58 -7.44
N GLN A 522 0.34 17.99 -6.76
CA GLN A 522 0.48 17.35 -5.45
C GLN A 522 0.43 15.82 -5.61
N ALA A 523 1.40 15.08 -5.09
CA ALA A 523 1.47 13.61 -5.24
C ALA A 523 0.32 12.90 -4.52
N ILE A 524 -0.22 11.83 -5.12
CA ILE A 524 -1.21 10.94 -4.50
C ILE A 524 -0.55 9.57 -4.29
N ALA A 525 0.22 9.42 -3.21
CA ALA A 525 0.98 8.19 -2.95
C ALA A 525 0.15 7.06 -2.29
N GLN A 526 -0.98 7.37 -1.68
CA GLN A 526 -1.87 6.42 -0.99
C GLN A 526 -2.97 5.85 -1.89
N GLN A 527 -3.52 4.70 -1.46
CA GLN A 527 -4.76 4.15 -2.01
C GLN A 527 -5.96 5.05 -1.65
N PRO A 528 -6.81 5.46 -2.61
CA PRO A 528 -8.04 6.20 -2.31
C PRO A 528 -9.08 5.38 -1.52
N ARG A 529 -10.08 6.05 -0.96
CA ARG A 529 -11.32 5.45 -0.46
C ARG A 529 -12.48 5.79 -1.40
N LEU A 530 -13.49 4.93 -1.42
CA LEU A 530 -14.73 5.15 -2.17
C LEU A 530 -15.91 5.13 -1.19
N VAL A 531 -16.84 6.06 -1.38
CA VAL A 531 -18.22 5.93 -0.88
C VAL A 531 -19.20 6.13 -2.02
N TYR A 532 -20.40 5.60 -1.90
CA TYR A 532 -21.50 5.94 -2.79
C TYR A 532 -21.89 7.41 -2.61
N ALA A 533 -22.00 8.13 -3.72
CA ALA A 533 -22.47 9.50 -3.70
C ALA A 533 -24.01 9.57 -3.71
N ALA A 534 -24.58 10.61 -3.10
CA ALA A 534 -26.01 10.88 -3.19
C ALA A 534 -26.37 11.23 -4.63
N GLY A 535 -27.38 10.56 -5.20
CA GLY A 535 -27.76 10.68 -6.61
C GLY A 535 -27.07 9.69 -7.56
N GLY A 536 -26.13 8.87 -7.07
CA GLY A 536 -25.43 7.85 -7.86
C GLY A 536 -23.94 8.16 -8.08
N GLY A 537 -23.21 7.17 -8.61
CA GLY A 537 -21.76 7.27 -8.76
C GLY A 537 -20.99 7.11 -7.44
N TYR A 538 -19.75 7.60 -7.43
CA TYR A 538 -18.81 7.44 -6.31
C TYR A 538 -18.19 8.79 -5.91
N LEU A 539 -18.00 8.99 -4.61
CA LEU A 539 -17.14 10.03 -4.07
C LEU A 539 -15.79 9.38 -3.69
N ILE A 540 -14.72 9.81 -4.35
CA ILE A 540 -13.36 9.28 -4.22
C ILE A 540 -12.57 10.17 -3.27
N LEU A 541 -12.19 9.63 -2.11
CA LEU A 541 -11.52 10.37 -1.04
C LEU A 541 -10.03 10.00 -0.96
N PHE A 542 -9.15 11.00 -0.90
CA PHE A 542 -7.71 10.82 -0.79
C PHE A 542 -7.02 12.07 -0.24
N GLY A 543 -5.98 11.86 0.55
CA GLY A 543 -5.03 12.93 0.87
C GLY A 543 -4.00 13.13 -0.24
N THR A 544 -3.16 14.16 -0.12
CA THR A 544 -1.94 14.32 -0.92
C THR A 544 -0.70 14.35 -0.05
N GLY A 545 0.42 13.94 -0.65
CA GLY A 545 1.70 13.77 0.00
C GLY A 545 2.45 12.55 -0.49
N ARG A 546 3.72 12.48 -0.09
CA ARG A 546 4.55 11.27 -0.13
C ARG A 546 5.59 11.32 1.00
N MET A 547 6.08 10.15 1.38
CA MET A 547 7.21 9.97 2.28
C MET A 547 7.89 8.64 1.88
N LEU A 548 8.65 8.69 0.79
CA LEU A 548 9.28 7.53 0.16
C LEU A 548 10.81 7.60 0.21
N GLU A 549 11.37 8.81 0.27
CA GLU A 549 12.81 9.07 0.29
C GLU A 549 13.19 9.84 1.56
N ALA A 550 14.44 9.70 2.05
CA ALA A 550 14.94 10.51 3.16
C ALA A 550 14.85 12.03 2.88
N ALA A 551 14.96 12.41 1.60
CA ALA A 551 14.79 13.79 1.14
C ALA A 551 13.38 14.36 1.40
N ASP A 552 12.34 13.53 1.45
CA ASP A 552 10.95 14.00 1.66
C ASP A 552 10.72 14.63 3.05
N ARG A 553 11.60 14.34 4.03
CA ARG A 553 11.59 14.94 5.38
C ARG A 553 12.16 16.36 5.42
N LEU A 554 12.92 16.79 4.41
CA LEU A 554 13.63 18.07 4.46
C LEU A 554 12.64 19.26 4.36
N PRO A 555 12.83 20.35 5.13
CA PRO A 555 11.99 21.55 5.01
C PRO A 555 11.94 22.14 3.58
N ALA A 556 13.02 22.00 2.80
CA ALA A 556 13.06 22.39 1.39
C ALA A 556 12.19 21.51 0.45
N ARG A 557 11.54 20.46 0.99
CA ARG A 557 10.51 19.64 0.33
C ARG A 557 9.11 19.84 0.96
N ALA A 558 8.95 20.75 1.91
CA ALA A 558 7.63 21.20 2.32
C ALA A 558 6.92 21.88 1.13
N ALA A 559 5.62 21.65 1.01
CA ALA A 559 4.79 22.11 -0.10
C ALA A 559 3.32 21.96 0.32
N SER A 560 2.46 22.88 -0.10
CA SER A 560 1.02 22.83 0.18
C SER A 560 0.43 21.45 -0.14
N GLN A 561 -0.17 20.81 0.86
CA GLN A 561 -0.88 19.53 0.75
C GLN A 561 -2.33 19.66 1.18
N SER A 562 -3.14 18.69 0.76
CA SER A 562 -4.58 18.78 0.86
C SER A 562 -5.20 17.40 1.08
N TYR A 563 -6.47 17.39 1.47
CA TYR A 563 -7.32 16.22 1.36
C TYR A 563 -8.50 16.55 0.44
N TYR A 564 -8.84 15.63 -0.45
CA TYR A 564 -9.86 15.79 -1.48
C TYR A 564 -10.95 14.71 -1.33
N ALA A 565 -12.16 15.09 -1.73
CA ALA A 565 -13.23 14.18 -2.09
C ALA A 565 -13.75 14.59 -3.47
N ILE A 566 -13.59 13.71 -4.46
CA ILE A 566 -13.88 13.98 -5.88
C ILE A 566 -15.08 13.14 -6.31
N LEU A 567 -16.12 13.77 -6.88
CA LEU A 567 -17.31 13.09 -7.37
C LEU A 567 -17.09 12.56 -8.80
N ASP A 568 -17.22 11.25 -8.99
CA ASP A 568 -17.44 10.63 -10.30
C ASP A 568 -18.92 10.21 -10.40
N THR A 569 -19.67 10.93 -11.23
CA THR A 569 -21.10 10.66 -11.48
C THR A 569 -21.34 9.42 -12.33
N LEU A 570 -20.29 8.86 -12.95
CA LEU A 570 -20.37 7.79 -13.97
C LEU A 570 -21.26 8.14 -15.17
N ALA A 571 -21.50 9.43 -15.43
CA ALA A 571 -22.26 9.89 -16.59
C ALA A 571 -21.58 9.52 -17.91
N ASP A 572 -22.38 9.42 -18.97
CA ASP A 572 -21.93 9.31 -20.36
C ASP A 572 -22.55 10.48 -21.17
N PRO A 573 -21.76 11.42 -21.71
CA PRO A 573 -20.30 11.49 -21.67
C PRO A 573 -19.72 11.76 -20.26
N PRO A 574 -18.51 11.26 -19.94
CA PRO A 574 -17.91 11.41 -18.61
C PRO A 574 -17.63 12.85 -18.18
N GLN A 575 -18.02 13.17 -16.95
CA GLN A 575 -17.82 14.47 -16.32
C GLN A 575 -16.49 14.51 -15.55
N LEU A 576 -15.45 15.06 -16.19
CA LEU A 576 -14.16 15.32 -15.54
C LEU A 576 -14.27 16.43 -14.50
N VAL A 577 -13.36 16.44 -13.52
CA VAL A 577 -13.20 17.56 -12.57
C VAL A 577 -12.03 18.42 -13.00
N SER A 578 -12.32 19.63 -13.50
CA SER A 578 -11.34 20.52 -14.14
C SER A 578 -10.31 21.09 -13.16
N GLY A 579 -10.68 21.20 -11.88
CA GLY A 579 -9.83 21.75 -10.82
C GLY A 579 -10.63 22.17 -9.59
N ARG A 580 -9.96 22.82 -8.63
CA ARG A 580 -10.54 23.23 -7.34
C ARG A 580 -11.77 24.15 -7.44
N GLY A 581 -11.90 24.92 -8.51
CA GLY A 581 -13.06 25.81 -8.72
C GLY A 581 -14.40 25.08 -8.89
N GLU A 582 -14.38 23.76 -9.11
CA GLU A 582 -15.58 22.90 -9.18
C GLU A 582 -15.85 22.14 -7.86
N LEU A 583 -15.03 22.38 -6.82
CA LEU A 583 -15.09 21.73 -5.52
C LEU A 583 -15.45 22.74 -4.43
N THR A 584 -16.16 22.30 -3.38
CA THR A 584 -16.45 23.16 -2.23
C THR A 584 -15.26 23.21 -1.26
N PRO A 585 -14.69 24.40 -0.95
CA PRO A 585 -13.58 24.50 -0.01
C PRO A 585 -14.01 24.25 1.44
N ARG A 586 -13.05 23.78 2.23
CA ARG A 586 -13.11 23.60 3.67
C ARG A 586 -11.88 24.27 4.28
N THR A 587 -12.11 25.27 5.12
CA THR A 587 -11.06 26.16 5.64
C THR A 587 -10.77 25.81 7.09
N LEU A 588 -9.51 25.43 7.37
CA LEU A 588 -9.01 25.28 8.73
C LEU A 588 -8.73 26.65 9.36
N SER A 589 -8.90 26.75 10.68
CA SER A 589 -8.54 27.92 11.47
C SER A 589 -7.90 27.51 12.80
N GLY A 590 -6.80 28.20 13.14
CA GLY A 590 -5.90 27.94 14.25
C GLY A 590 -4.45 28.32 13.88
N ALA A 591 -3.48 27.87 14.65
CA ALA A 591 -2.04 27.90 14.39
C ALA A 591 -1.46 26.49 14.14
N ASP A 592 -0.25 26.42 13.60
CA ASP A 592 0.36 25.15 13.12
C ASP A 592 0.66 24.13 14.22
N ASP A 593 0.94 24.62 15.42
CA ASP A 593 1.23 23.83 16.61
C ASP A 593 0.03 23.71 17.56
N ASP A 594 -1.13 24.31 17.21
CA ASP A 594 -2.35 24.22 18.01
C ASP A 594 -2.76 22.76 18.22
N ALA A 595 -3.05 22.45 19.48
CA ALA A 595 -3.56 21.16 19.93
C ALA A 595 -4.92 20.79 19.29
N ALA A 596 -5.66 21.77 18.76
CA ALA A 596 -6.91 21.60 18.03
C ALA A 596 -7.04 22.63 16.90
N LEU A 597 -7.54 22.22 15.73
CA LEU A 597 -8.01 23.14 14.69
C LEU A 597 -9.53 23.09 14.56
N THR A 598 -10.11 24.23 14.26
CA THR A 598 -11.52 24.34 13.85
C THR A 598 -11.65 24.37 12.34
N LEU A 599 -12.82 24.02 11.81
CA LEU A 599 -13.10 24.07 10.37
C LEU A 599 -14.40 24.79 10.06
N LEU A 600 -14.33 25.61 9.01
CA LEU A 600 -15.42 26.41 8.48
C LEU A 600 -15.66 26.05 7.01
N GLY A 601 -16.92 26.10 6.59
CA GLY A 601 -17.32 25.85 5.22
C GLY A 601 -18.82 26.01 5.05
N ALA A 602 -19.26 26.39 3.85
CA ALA A 602 -20.67 26.39 3.49
C ALA A 602 -21.17 24.97 3.15
N ASP A 603 -22.49 24.77 3.13
CA ASP A 603 -23.10 23.56 2.56
C ASP A 603 -22.66 23.35 1.10
N LEU A 604 -22.66 22.11 0.63
CA LEU A 604 -22.29 21.84 -0.77
C LEU A 604 -23.39 22.39 -1.71
N PRO A 605 -23.02 23.23 -2.69
CA PRO A 605 -23.92 23.56 -3.79
C PRO A 605 -24.33 22.30 -4.57
N ALA A 606 -25.55 22.27 -5.11
CA ALA A 606 -26.09 21.12 -5.83
C ALA A 606 -25.29 20.70 -7.08
N ASN A 607 -24.50 21.62 -7.65
CA ASN A 607 -23.61 21.39 -8.79
C ASN A 607 -22.14 21.13 -8.40
N SER A 608 -21.84 21.01 -7.10
CA SER A 608 -20.48 20.76 -6.62
C SER A 608 -20.00 19.37 -6.98
N LYS A 609 -18.77 19.25 -7.50
CA LYS A 609 -18.13 17.96 -7.81
C LYS A 609 -17.34 17.39 -6.62
N GLY A 610 -17.67 17.81 -5.40
CA GLY A 610 -17.09 17.32 -4.15
C GLY A 610 -16.53 18.42 -3.28
N TRP A 611 -15.48 18.14 -2.50
CA TRP A 611 -14.90 19.09 -1.56
C TRP A 611 -13.40 18.89 -1.39
N TYR A 612 -12.72 19.91 -0.86
CA TYR A 612 -11.31 19.79 -0.46
C TYR A 612 -11.00 20.61 0.79
N ILE A 613 -9.95 20.22 1.49
CA ILE A 613 -9.35 20.90 2.64
C ILE A 613 -7.86 21.04 2.38
N ASP A 614 -7.29 22.23 2.59
CA ASP A 614 -5.83 22.42 2.62
C ASP A 614 -5.31 22.25 4.04
N PHE A 615 -4.18 21.57 4.21
CA PHE A 615 -3.53 21.45 5.51
C PHE A 615 -2.81 22.76 5.84
N LEU A 616 -3.08 23.29 7.04
CA LEU A 616 -2.66 24.62 7.48
C LEU A 616 -1.13 24.76 7.41
N HIS A 617 -0.68 25.78 6.66
CA HIS A 617 0.72 26.08 6.34
C HIS A 617 1.61 24.86 6.02
N SER A 618 1.07 23.86 5.31
CA SER A 618 1.79 22.64 4.88
C SER A 618 3.00 22.89 3.97
N ASP A 619 3.06 24.07 3.35
CA ASP A 619 4.22 24.63 2.66
C ASP A 619 5.41 24.96 3.58
N THR A 620 5.19 25.10 4.89
CA THR A 620 6.24 25.34 5.89
C THR A 620 6.36 24.21 6.92
N THR A 621 5.24 23.65 7.38
CA THR A 621 5.21 22.53 8.35
C THR A 621 5.55 21.18 7.71
N GLY A 622 5.43 21.09 6.38
CA GLY A 622 5.54 19.85 5.64
C GLY A 622 4.39 18.87 5.89
N GLU A 623 3.29 19.32 6.54
CA GLU A 623 2.14 18.49 6.88
C GLU A 623 1.53 17.84 5.63
N ARG A 624 1.32 16.52 5.66
CA ARG A 624 0.85 15.75 4.51
C ARG A 624 0.09 14.49 4.91
N SER A 625 -0.72 13.93 4.02
CA SER A 625 -1.36 12.64 4.23
C SER A 625 -0.52 11.53 3.60
N LEU A 626 -0.39 10.41 4.32
CA LEU A 626 0.19 9.14 3.86
C LEU A 626 -0.85 7.99 3.84
N ASP A 627 -2.08 8.28 4.26
CA ASP A 627 -3.17 7.33 4.39
C ASP A 627 -4.51 8.04 4.16
N SER A 628 -5.35 7.49 3.29
CA SER A 628 -6.67 8.08 2.98
C SER A 628 -7.71 7.92 4.09
N GLY A 629 -7.36 7.24 5.19
CA GLY A 629 -8.19 7.13 6.39
C GLY A 629 -9.10 5.91 6.44
N VAL A 630 -9.94 5.90 7.48
CA VAL A 630 -10.95 4.90 7.82
C VAL A 630 -12.33 5.53 7.71
N LEU A 631 -13.27 4.78 7.15
CA LEU A 631 -14.67 5.16 7.03
C LEU A 631 -15.48 4.46 8.11
N ALA A 632 -16.25 5.20 8.90
CA ALA A 632 -17.09 4.65 9.96
C ALA A 632 -18.40 5.44 10.08
N ASN A 633 -19.54 4.79 9.80
CA ASN A 633 -20.89 5.36 9.91
C ASN A 633 -21.08 6.77 9.26
N GLY A 634 -20.68 6.92 8.00
CA GLY A 634 -20.75 8.20 7.30
C GLY A 634 -19.76 9.25 7.81
N LYS A 635 -18.73 8.85 8.56
CA LYS A 635 -17.62 9.70 9.00
C LYS A 635 -16.32 9.23 8.37
N LEU A 636 -15.46 10.19 8.08
CA LEU A 636 -14.10 10.00 7.63
C LEU A 636 -13.15 10.33 8.80
N LEU A 637 -12.30 9.37 9.15
CA LEU A 637 -11.25 9.50 10.15
C LEU A 637 -9.90 9.34 9.45
N PHE A 638 -9.02 10.32 9.44
CA PHE A 638 -7.69 10.20 8.84
C PHE A 638 -6.61 10.89 9.67
N ASN A 639 -5.37 10.44 9.51
CA ASN A 639 -4.22 11.09 10.11
C ASN A 639 -3.33 11.68 9.02
N THR A 640 -2.79 12.87 9.26
CA THR A 640 -1.65 13.42 8.55
C THR A 640 -0.36 13.13 9.32
N VAL A 641 0.78 13.34 8.67
CA VAL A 641 2.10 13.38 9.30
C VAL A 641 2.64 14.81 9.25
N LEU A 642 3.23 15.25 10.36
CA LEU A 642 4.08 16.43 10.46
C LEU A 642 5.50 15.92 10.67
N PRO A 643 6.40 15.99 9.66
CA PRO A 643 7.70 15.29 9.70
C PRO A 643 8.67 15.77 10.79
N GLY A 644 8.49 17.02 11.26
CA GLY A 644 9.43 17.76 12.10
C GLY A 644 10.01 18.98 11.38
N ARG A 645 10.70 19.86 12.11
CA ARG A 645 11.41 21.02 11.53
C ARG A 645 12.88 20.71 11.25
N MET A 646 13.48 19.80 12.02
CA MET A 646 14.85 19.31 11.85
C MET A 646 14.84 17.85 11.37
N PRO A 647 15.85 17.38 10.61
CA PRO A 647 15.89 16.01 10.09
C PRO A 647 15.75 14.92 11.16
N CYS A 648 16.23 15.17 12.37
CA CYS A 648 16.20 14.25 13.50
C CYS A 648 14.95 14.30 14.38
N ASP A 649 14.02 15.23 14.13
CA ASP A 649 12.78 15.32 14.91
C ASP A 649 11.91 14.08 14.69
N ALA A 650 11.30 13.56 15.77
CA ALA A 650 10.28 12.53 15.63
C ALA A 650 9.02 13.11 14.96
N ALA A 651 8.44 12.36 14.02
CA ALA A 651 7.24 12.80 13.35
C ALA A 651 6.04 12.81 14.32
N ARG A 652 5.15 13.78 14.14
CA ARG A 652 3.85 13.86 14.84
C ARG A 652 2.73 13.52 13.87
N SER A 653 1.56 13.15 14.38
CA SER A 653 0.34 13.06 13.55
C SER A 653 -0.72 14.06 13.99
N ARG A 654 -1.46 14.63 13.04
CA ARG A 654 -2.70 15.37 13.31
C ARG A 654 -3.89 14.52 12.84
N SER A 655 -4.84 14.29 13.73
CA SER A 655 -5.97 13.39 13.52
C SER A 655 -7.22 14.18 13.20
N TYR A 656 -7.86 13.85 12.07
CA TYR A 656 -8.99 14.57 11.49
C TYR A 656 -10.28 13.75 11.57
N ALA A 657 -11.39 14.48 11.75
CA ALA A 657 -12.74 13.98 11.97
C ALA A 657 -13.75 14.77 11.14
N LEU A 658 -14.24 14.18 10.05
CA LEU A 658 -15.16 14.83 9.11
C LEU A 658 -16.40 13.98 8.82
N ASP A 659 -17.47 14.64 8.43
CA ASP A 659 -18.54 13.99 7.67
C ASP A 659 -18.05 13.61 6.26
N VAL A 660 -18.29 12.37 5.84
CA VAL A 660 -17.67 11.83 4.61
C VAL A 660 -18.21 12.47 3.33
N LEU A 661 -19.50 12.82 3.30
CA LEU A 661 -20.14 13.38 2.11
C LEU A 661 -19.85 14.87 2.00
N THR A 662 -19.85 15.58 3.14
CA THR A 662 -19.80 17.05 3.15
C THR A 662 -18.43 17.65 3.48
N GLY A 663 -17.53 16.91 4.11
CA GLY A 663 -16.25 17.45 4.60
C GLY A 663 -16.42 18.49 5.72
N LEU A 664 -17.60 18.58 6.35
CA LEU A 664 -17.87 19.47 7.48
C LEU A 664 -17.62 18.75 8.83
N PRO A 665 -17.46 19.49 9.95
CA PRO A 665 -17.37 18.88 11.26
C PRO A 665 -18.72 18.23 11.61
N SER A 666 -18.71 17.05 12.23
CA SER A 666 -19.96 16.43 12.69
C SER A 666 -20.22 16.73 14.16
N MET A 667 -21.44 17.19 14.47
CA MET A 667 -21.81 17.74 15.78
C MET A 667 -21.51 16.81 16.96
N TRP A 668 -21.55 15.48 16.77
CA TRP A 668 -21.30 14.50 17.84
C TRP A 668 -19.82 14.14 18.02
N MET A 669 -19.01 14.26 16.97
CA MET A 669 -17.57 13.96 17.07
C MET A 669 -16.79 15.08 17.74
N ALA A 670 -17.17 16.32 17.46
CA ALA A 670 -16.52 17.48 18.03
C ALA A 670 -16.70 17.54 19.56
N SER A 671 -17.84 17.09 20.10
CA SER A 671 -18.04 16.88 21.55
C SER A 671 -17.17 15.76 22.16
N ALA A 672 -16.79 14.76 21.38
CA ALA A 672 -15.95 13.64 21.82
C ALA A 672 -14.45 13.91 21.66
N MET A 673 -14.08 14.84 20.79
CA MET A 673 -12.72 15.40 20.71
C MET A 673 -12.56 16.57 21.68
N SER A 674 -13.58 17.38 21.95
CA SER A 674 -13.53 18.54 22.84
C SER A 674 -14.85 18.71 23.62
N ALA A 675 -14.79 18.76 24.94
CA ALA A 675 -15.96 19.05 25.76
C ALA A 675 -16.37 20.53 25.62
N GLY A 676 -17.20 20.85 24.62
CA GLY A 676 -17.92 22.12 24.51
C GLY A 676 -17.89 22.85 23.16
N ASP A 677 -17.00 22.51 22.23
CA ASP A 677 -16.93 23.15 20.90
C ASP A 677 -17.21 22.16 19.78
N THR A 678 -18.30 22.41 19.02
CA THR A 678 -18.75 21.56 17.91
C THR A 678 -17.97 21.76 16.59
N ARG A 679 -17.00 22.67 16.56
CA ARG A 679 -16.20 23.00 15.35
C ARG A 679 -14.82 22.37 15.32
N VAL A 680 -14.34 21.79 16.42
CA VAL A 680 -13.04 21.09 16.47
C VAL A 680 -13.07 19.88 15.55
N THR A 681 -12.24 19.89 14.51
CA THR A 681 -12.17 18.80 13.51
C THR A 681 -10.84 18.06 13.52
N ALA A 682 -9.76 18.72 13.96
CA ALA A 682 -8.42 18.16 13.93
C ALA A 682 -7.72 18.31 15.27
N ARG A 683 -6.97 17.29 15.71
CA ARG A 683 -6.15 17.35 16.93
C ARG A 683 -4.73 16.88 16.70
N LEU A 684 -3.76 17.57 17.31
CA LEU A 684 -2.34 17.27 17.14
C LEU A 684 -1.87 16.31 18.25
N ALA A 685 -1.35 15.14 17.85
CA ALA A 685 -0.79 14.15 18.76
C ALA A 685 0.71 14.41 19.04
N PRO A 686 1.25 13.91 20.17
CA PRO A 686 2.68 14.04 20.50
C PRO A 686 3.59 13.07 19.74
N GLY A 687 3.04 12.01 19.14
CA GLY A 687 3.76 11.05 18.29
C GLY A 687 2.98 10.77 17.00
N TYR A 688 3.57 9.99 16.10
CA TYR A 688 2.92 9.59 14.86
C TYR A 688 2.13 8.29 15.00
N ALA A 689 0.89 8.29 14.53
CA ALA A 689 0.06 7.10 14.35
C ALA A 689 -0.40 7.03 12.88
N VAL A 690 -0.14 5.91 12.19
CA VAL A 690 -0.39 5.77 10.74
C VAL A 690 -1.83 6.08 10.35
N ARG A 691 -2.79 5.47 11.06
CA ARG A 691 -4.23 5.70 10.87
C ARG A 691 -5.00 5.49 12.18
N PRO A 692 -6.19 6.09 12.32
CA PRO A 692 -7.10 5.79 13.42
C PRO A 692 -7.56 4.34 13.39
N VAL A 693 -7.63 3.69 14.56
CA VAL A 693 -8.26 2.36 14.73
C VAL A 693 -9.60 2.54 15.43
N VAL A 694 -10.68 1.94 14.90
CA VAL A 694 -12.00 1.98 15.54
C VAL A 694 -12.19 0.73 16.40
N LEU A 695 -12.24 0.91 17.72
CA LEU A 695 -12.45 -0.16 18.71
C LEU A 695 -13.89 -0.14 19.23
N ARG A 696 -14.48 -1.32 19.43
CA ARG A 696 -15.80 -1.43 20.06
C ARG A 696 -15.70 -1.21 21.56
N LEU A 697 -16.70 -0.53 22.12
CA LEU A 697 -16.88 -0.41 23.56
C LEU A 697 -17.76 -1.55 24.10
N PRO A 698 -17.68 -1.86 25.41
CA PRO A 698 -18.63 -2.71 26.09
C PRO A 698 -20.06 -2.19 25.91
N ALA A 699 -21.04 -3.10 25.91
CA ALA A 699 -22.43 -2.73 25.83
C ALA A 699 -22.88 -2.11 27.17
N VAL A 700 -22.89 -0.77 27.26
CA VAL A 700 -23.48 -0.07 28.39
C VAL A 700 -24.98 -0.42 28.43
N ALA A 701 -25.40 -1.12 29.47
CA ALA A 701 -26.82 -1.35 29.73
C ALA A 701 -27.52 0.01 29.83
N ALA A 702 -28.61 0.21 29.09
CA ALA A 702 -29.27 1.51 28.99
C ALA A 702 -29.67 2.04 30.37
N ALA A 703 -28.96 3.06 30.85
CA ALA A 703 -29.18 3.62 32.17
C ALA A 703 -30.47 4.44 32.20
N GLY A 704 -31.53 3.88 32.80
CA GLY A 704 -32.62 4.62 33.46
C GLY A 704 -33.49 5.55 32.60
N GLY A 705 -33.34 5.59 31.28
CA GLY A 705 -34.24 6.35 30.40
C GLY A 705 -35.61 5.68 30.32
N THR A 706 -36.68 6.41 30.63
CA THR A 706 -38.05 5.98 30.35
C THR A 706 -38.15 5.58 28.87
N GLY A 707 -38.68 4.38 28.62
CA GLY A 707 -38.61 3.76 27.30
C GLY A 707 -39.21 4.64 26.21
N PRO A 708 -38.70 4.58 24.96
CA PRO A 708 -39.34 5.28 23.86
C PRO A 708 -40.78 4.81 23.77
N ALA A 709 -41.72 5.76 23.85
CA ALA A 709 -43.13 5.47 23.61
C ALA A 709 -43.24 4.81 22.24
N ILE A 710 -43.66 3.55 22.20
CA ILE A 710 -43.86 2.81 20.95
C ILE A 710 -45.09 3.40 20.27
N ALA A 711 -44.90 4.49 19.53
CA ALA A 711 -45.86 4.92 18.54
C ALA A 711 -45.97 3.80 17.48
N PRO A 712 -47.17 3.26 17.21
CA PRO A 712 -47.36 2.17 16.26
C PRO A 712 -47.24 2.71 14.82
N SER A 713 -46.00 2.89 14.39
CA SER A 713 -45.57 3.21 13.03
C SER A 713 -44.49 2.19 12.63
N PRO A 714 -44.32 1.84 11.34
CA PRO A 714 -43.22 0.99 10.87
C PRO A 714 -41.86 1.73 10.92
N ALA A 715 -41.60 2.44 12.01
CA ALA A 715 -40.38 3.18 12.25
C ALA A 715 -39.22 2.21 12.47
N VAL A 716 -38.22 2.31 11.60
CA VAL A 716 -36.91 1.69 11.76
C VAL A 716 -36.30 2.21 13.07
N ALA A 717 -36.39 1.43 14.15
CA ALA A 717 -35.81 1.82 15.43
C ALA A 717 -34.28 1.89 15.26
N SER A 718 -33.65 3.01 15.58
CA SER A 718 -32.20 3.17 15.45
C SER A 718 -31.48 2.68 16.70
N VAL A 719 -30.49 1.79 16.53
CA VAL A 719 -29.59 1.40 17.61
C VAL A 719 -28.38 2.31 17.58
N THR A 720 -28.22 3.10 18.64
CA THR A 720 -27.02 3.91 18.89
C THR A 720 -25.94 3.06 19.54
N ARG A 721 -24.72 3.07 19.00
CA ARG A 721 -23.54 2.43 19.58
C ARG A 721 -22.37 3.41 19.64
N THR A 722 -21.77 3.57 20.80
CA THR A 722 -20.51 4.31 20.94
C THR A 722 -19.34 3.38 20.64
N VAL A 723 -18.36 3.86 19.87
CA VAL A 723 -17.08 3.16 19.62
C VAL A 723 -15.93 4.11 19.92
N ALA A 724 -14.84 3.58 20.47
CA ALA A 724 -13.63 4.35 20.75
C ALA A 724 -12.73 4.45 19.52
N ILE A 725 -11.99 5.55 19.41
CA ILE A 725 -10.91 5.71 18.43
C ILE A 725 -9.59 5.53 19.18
N ALA A 726 -8.80 4.54 18.76
CA ALA A 726 -7.48 4.27 19.28
C ALA A 726 -6.39 4.75 18.30
N MET A 727 -5.35 5.36 18.85
CA MET A 727 -4.11 5.70 18.15
C MET A 727 -2.97 4.89 18.74
N PHE A 728 -2.21 4.20 17.88
CA PHE A 728 -1.04 3.43 18.28
C PHE A 728 0.21 4.23 17.90
N SER A 729 1.05 4.55 18.89
CA SER A 729 2.35 5.20 18.66
C SER A 729 3.28 4.32 17.83
N ASN A 730 4.04 4.92 16.92
CA ASN A 730 5.12 4.26 16.18
C ASN A 730 6.46 4.22 16.93
N VAL A 731 6.56 4.79 18.14
CA VAL A 731 7.80 4.83 18.94
C VAL A 731 7.53 4.45 20.39
N GLY A 732 8.40 3.62 20.95
CA GLY A 732 8.44 3.22 22.36
C GLY A 732 7.62 1.97 22.69
N ASP A 733 7.17 1.89 23.94
CA ASP A 733 6.26 0.85 24.43
C ASP A 733 4.90 0.92 23.72
N VAL A 734 4.01 -0.05 24.01
CA VAL A 734 2.64 -0.09 23.51
C VAL A 734 1.82 1.08 24.05
N ALA A 735 1.97 2.25 23.40
CA ALA A 735 1.23 3.46 23.73
C ALA A 735 -0.04 3.54 22.87
N VAL A 736 -1.11 2.93 23.37
CA VAL A 736 -2.48 3.13 22.87
C VAL A 736 -3.04 4.40 23.48
N ARG A 737 -3.49 5.35 22.66
CA ARG A 737 -4.08 6.61 23.12
C ARG A 737 -5.53 6.74 22.63
N PRO A 738 -6.47 7.16 23.51
CA PRO A 738 -7.81 7.54 23.07
C PRO A 738 -7.73 8.81 22.23
N ALA A 739 -8.34 8.81 21.05
CA ALA A 739 -8.53 10.01 20.22
C ALA A 739 -9.96 10.59 20.32
N GLY A 740 -10.84 9.90 21.05
CA GLY A 740 -12.25 10.25 21.22
C GLY A 740 -13.14 9.04 20.91
N ALA A 741 -14.44 9.30 20.74
CA ALA A 741 -15.42 8.31 20.36
C ALA A 741 -16.34 8.80 19.24
N ILE A 742 -16.98 7.88 18.53
CA ILE A 742 -18.06 8.21 17.58
C ILE A 742 -19.34 7.46 17.93
N THR A 743 -20.45 8.14 17.69
CA THR A 743 -21.80 7.62 17.86
C THR A 743 -22.30 7.04 16.54
N VAL A 744 -22.42 5.72 16.48
CA VAL A 744 -22.90 4.96 15.32
C VAL A 744 -24.39 4.69 15.48
N ALA A 745 -25.22 5.31 14.63
CA ALA A 745 -26.64 5.01 14.54
C ALA A 745 -26.87 4.00 13.42
N ALA A 746 -27.29 2.78 13.76
CA ALA A 746 -27.63 1.73 12.79
C ALA A 746 -29.15 1.51 12.73
N PRO A 747 -29.75 1.30 11.54
CA PRO A 747 -31.14 0.89 11.45
C PRO A 747 -31.32 -0.50 12.08
N SER A 748 -32.30 -0.66 12.97
CA SER A 748 -32.74 -1.97 13.44
C SER A 748 -34.01 -2.41 12.74
N GLY A 749 -33.97 -3.66 12.32
CA GLY A 749 -35.04 -4.42 11.70
C GLY A 749 -34.68 -5.90 11.84
N ARG A 750 -35.63 -6.81 11.58
CA ARG A 750 -35.32 -8.24 11.62
C ARG A 750 -34.33 -8.61 10.51
N LEU A 751 -33.15 -9.05 10.91
CA LEU A 751 -32.13 -9.64 10.02
C LEU A 751 -32.16 -11.18 10.03
N SER A 752 -33.20 -11.79 10.62
CA SER A 752 -33.43 -13.24 10.58
C SER A 752 -34.76 -13.57 9.93
N TRP A 753 -34.71 -14.49 8.97
CA TRP A 753 -35.87 -15.19 8.46
C TRP A 753 -36.09 -16.45 9.29
N ARG A 754 -37.34 -16.72 9.68
CA ARG A 754 -37.79 -18.07 10.03
C ARG A 754 -38.88 -18.43 9.05
N GLU A 755 -38.86 -19.64 8.52
CA GLU A 755 -39.96 -20.15 7.72
C GLU A 755 -41.22 -20.25 8.57
N VAL A 756 -42.33 -19.67 8.10
CA VAL A 756 -43.64 -19.80 8.73
C VAL A 756 -44.46 -20.78 7.90
N VAL A 757 -44.26 -22.06 8.20
CA VAL A 757 -44.79 -23.21 7.44
C VAL A 757 -46.32 -23.18 7.28
N ASN A 758 -47.03 -22.42 8.13
CA ASN A 758 -48.49 -22.27 8.15
C ASN A 758 -49.01 -20.86 7.80
N TRP A 759 -48.25 -20.04 7.06
CA TRP A 759 -48.65 -18.68 6.65
C TRP A 759 -50.08 -18.59 6.07
N ARG A 760 -50.47 -19.53 5.20
CA ARG A 760 -51.79 -19.53 4.55
C ARG A 760 -52.95 -19.70 5.54
N GLU A 761 -52.75 -20.47 6.61
CA GLU A 761 -53.77 -20.75 7.63
C GLU A 761 -53.96 -19.54 8.54
N LEU A 762 -52.86 -18.91 8.98
CA LEU A 762 -52.88 -17.67 9.75
C LEU A 762 -53.54 -16.52 8.97
N HIS A 763 -53.26 -16.39 7.68
CA HIS A 763 -53.88 -15.38 6.80
C HIS A 763 -55.37 -15.63 6.56
N ALA A 764 -55.82 -16.89 6.57
CA ALA A 764 -57.23 -17.25 6.46
C ALA A 764 -58.00 -17.03 7.78
N ALA A 765 -57.34 -17.21 8.94
CA ALA A 765 -57.92 -16.93 10.24
C ALA A 765 -58.09 -15.42 10.48
N ALA A 766 -57.15 -14.58 10.01
CA ALA A 766 -57.20 -13.12 10.13
C ALA A 766 -58.22 -12.43 9.18
N ARG A 767 -59.01 -13.20 8.42
CA ARG A 767 -60.05 -12.73 7.49
C ARG A 767 -61.46 -13.21 7.87
N ARG A 768 -61.65 -13.67 9.11
CA ARG A 768 -62.96 -14.05 9.68
C ARG A 768 -63.36 -13.08 10.78
#